data_AF-A0A923R2F2-F1
#
_entry.id   AF-A0A923R2F2-F1
#
_cell.length_a   1.000
_cell.length_b   1.000
_cell.length_c   1.000
_cell.angle_alpha   90.00
_cell.angle_beta   90.00
_cell.angle_gamma   90.00
#
_symmetry.space_group_name_H-M   'P 1'
#
loop_
_entity.id
_entity.type
_entity.pdbx_description
1 polymer ?
#
loop_
_entity_poly.entity_id
_entity_poly.type
_entity_poly.pdbx_seq_one_letter_code
_entity_poly.pdbx_strand_id
1 'polypeptide(L)'
;DKSDTLKYADLVLPAAAWAEKEGTMTNSERRISYLQPVVPPPGEALPDTEIINRFATKMGYESHFGYKNAEEVFLEHCQLTKGTNIDISGLNYKILQDKGSVRWPYPEGATEDTPRLFTDGKFYTVNKRAKICSVPDENHSERIDEHFPLILTTGRIRDQWHTMTKTGKVNKLNQHLPKPFLEIHPADAFSRDIEEGDLVEIFNNRGNVRVTAKVTADIKRGVVFLPMHWGKSFNSDLTRANNLTSNLIDPVSKEPDFKFSAVQVFKYQKPDQKIIIVGAGAGAFGFVKSYRNVNESDQIDIFSKEDQPIYNRVMLPDYVSGVQTWDQLIKLKEEEEPTLKIQIHKGISIEKIDKIGKTVTDSKGEVHQYDVLILGMGSRANVPKDVPMNLKGMFTMRSRQDADRFKDYLFPGSHVVVVGGGVLGIEMAGSLREMNHKVTVIQRSSRLMDRQFDNLGSHLLHEELVDRNIEVFYNDEVQTYFGKDKVEGILLRSGHKITCDICIVAIGTLPNMELARDAGLVCKRGVVINERLQTSDASIFAIGEIAEFKNMLYGITAAAEQQADVLAQFLNGDDSAVYNGSTLMNILKVHGTNICSIGLTETPEDPEYEEVVFIDKARRYYKKCIIHKDMLVGAILIGDKTEFLEFKEMIQNRMELSEKRLSLLRSGKAPEPILGKLVCSCNNVGEGNIISKIKEGCHGLVELCKASGAGMGCGSCKPEVKAILERELVIA
;
A
#
# COMPACT_ATOMS: atom_id res chain seq x y z
N ASP A 1 -16.21 3.43 -6.84
CA ASP A 1 -16.53 2.53 -5.69
C ASP A 1 -17.97 2.66 -5.22
N LYS A 2 -18.56 1.50 -4.95
CA LYS A 2 -19.97 1.25 -4.59
C LYS A 2 -20.06 0.99 -3.07
N SER A 3 -21.13 1.43 -2.40
CA SER A 3 -21.37 1.10 -0.97
C SER A 3 -21.37 -0.42 -0.73
N ASP A 4 -20.80 -0.89 0.39
CA ASP A 4 -20.77 -2.31 0.73
C ASP A 4 -22.17 -2.92 0.91
N THR A 5 -23.15 -2.09 1.27
CA THR A 5 -24.54 -2.51 1.40
C THR A 5 -25.20 -2.87 0.06
N LEU A 6 -24.65 -2.41 -1.06
CA LEU A 6 -25.21 -2.70 -2.39
C LEU A 6 -25.17 -4.18 -2.75
N LYS A 7 -24.27 -4.96 -2.13
CA LYS A 7 -24.22 -6.43 -2.30
C LYS A 7 -25.47 -7.14 -1.76
N TYR A 8 -26.22 -6.46 -0.87
CA TYR A 8 -27.43 -6.99 -0.25
C TYR A 8 -28.71 -6.33 -0.78
N ALA A 9 -28.59 -5.41 -1.74
CA ALA A 9 -29.73 -4.69 -2.29
C ALA A 9 -30.30 -5.45 -3.50
N ASP A 10 -31.59 -5.76 -3.46
CA ASP A 10 -32.32 -6.28 -4.63
C ASP A 10 -32.57 -5.19 -5.67
N LEU A 11 -32.66 -3.93 -5.23
CA LEU A 11 -32.91 -2.77 -6.07
C LEU A 11 -32.05 -1.59 -5.60
N VAL A 12 -31.44 -0.90 -6.56
CA VAL A 12 -30.63 0.30 -6.31
C VAL A 12 -31.29 1.46 -7.04
N LEU A 13 -31.66 2.50 -6.30
CA LEU A 13 -32.33 3.70 -6.82
C LEU A 13 -31.43 4.92 -6.56
N PRO A 14 -30.57 5.31 -7.51
CA PRO A 14 -29.68 6.46 -7.32
C PRO A 14 -30.48 7.75 -7.16
N ALA A 15 -30.37 8.41 -6.01
CA ALA A 15 -31.10 9.63 -5.70
C ALA A 15 -30.21 10.87 -5.82
N ALA A 16 -30.75 11.94 -6.39
CA ALA A 16 -30.11 13.24 -6.50
C ALA A 16 -29.94 13.89 -5.10
N ALA A 17 -28.78 14.51 -4.87
CA ALA A 17 -28.47 15.21 -3.63
C ALA A 17 -29.07 16.62 -3.59
N TRP A 18 -28.90 17.32 -2.46
CA TRP A 18 -29.48 18.64 -2.20
C TRP A 18 -29.22 19.70 -3.29
N ALA A 19 -28.03 19.73 -3.89
CA ALA A 19 -27.65 20.70 -4.92
C ALA A 19 -28.08 20.32 -6.35
N GLU A 20 -28.58 19.08 -6.51
CA GLU A 20 -28.81 18.44 -7.80
C GLU A 20 -30.30 18.40 -8.18
N LYS A 21 -31.19 18.77 -7.25
CA LYS A 21 -32.64 18.67 -7.43
C LYS A 21 -33.38 19.88 -6.90
N GLU A 22 -34.57 20.06 -7.43
CA GLU A 22 -35.56 21.00 -6.91
C GLU A 22 -36.30 20.42 -5.69
N GLY A 23 -36.74 21.28 -4.77
CA GLY A 23 -37.54 20.86 -3.62
C GLY A 23 -37.66 21.93 -2.53
N THR A 24 -37.93 21.49 -1.31
CA THR A 24 -37.86 22.32 -0.10
C THR A 24 -37.01 21.64 0.97
N MET A 25 -36.44 22.45 1.87
CA MET A 25 -35.70 21.96 3.04
C MET A 25 -36.22 22.66 4.28
N THR A 26 -36.47 21.90 5.35
CA THR A 26 -36.81 22.44 6.66
C THR A 26 -35.66 22.19 7.64
N ASN A 27 -35.16 23.24 8.30
CA ASN A 27 -34.12 23.10 9.31
C ASN A 27 -34.70 23.00 10.74
N SER A 28 -33.83 22.77 11.74
CA SER A 28 -34.23 22.64 13.15
C SER A 28 -34.84 23.91 13.76
N GLU A 29 -34.69 25.07 13.13
CA GLU A 29 -35.32 26.33 13.53
C GLU A 29 -36.70 26.55 12.90
N ARG A 30 -37.29 25.52 12.27
CA ARG A 30 -38.61 25.57 11.60
C ARG A 30 -38.61 26.40 10.32
N ARG A 31 -37.43 26.69 9.77
CA ARG A 31 -37.27 27.49 8.57
C ARG A 31 -37.34 26.61 7.34
N ILE A 32 -38.27 26.91 6.46
CA ILE A 32 -38.48 26.28 5.16
C ILE A 32 -37.84 27.17 4.10
N SER A 33 -37.03 26.59 3.23
CA SER A 33 -36.39 27.26 2.10
C SER A 33 -36.62 26.48 0.80
N TYR A 34 -36.67 27.20 -0.31
CA TYR A 34 -36.66 26.60 -1.64
C TYR A 34 -35.26 26.03 -1.95
N LEU A 35 -35.22 24.83 -2.51
CA LEU A 35 -34.00 24.19 -2.99
C LEU A 35 -33.90 24.41 -4.50
N GLN A 36 -33.00 25.29 -4.91
CA GLN A 36 -32.71 25.50 -6.31
C GLN A 36 -31.62 24.52 -6.78
N PRO A 37 -31.83 23.78 -7.88
CA PRO A 37 -30.78 22.97 -8.47
C PRO A 37 -29.68 23.87 -9.04
N VAL A 38 -28.44 23.61 -8.67
CA VAL A 38 -27.26 24.37 -9.13
C VAL A 38 -26.34 23.55 -10.03
N VAL A 39 -26.49 22.23 -10.01
CA VAL A 39 -25.77 21.28 -10.87
C VAL A 39 -26.73 20.18 -11.32
N PRO A 40 -26.51 19.54 -12.48
CA PRO A 40 -27.30 18.38 -12.88
C PRO A 40 -27.03 17.17 -11.95
N PRO A 41 -28.02 16.29 -11.72
CA PRO A 41 -27.78 15.01 -11.06
C PRO A 41 -26.71 14.19 -11.78
N PRO A 42 -25.80 13.53 -11.05
CA PRO A 42 -24.75 12.73 -11.65
C PRO A 42 -25.29 11.39 -12.18
N GLY A 43 -24.89 11.03 -13.40
CA GLY A 43 -25.20 9.73 -13.99
C GLY A 43 -26.70 9.46 -14.11
N GLU A 44 -27.18 8.38 -13.49
CA GLU A 44 -28.58 7.96 -13.49
C GLU A 44 -29.37 8.47 -12.27
N ALA A 45 -28.79 9.38 -11.48
CA ALA A 45 -29.45 9.91 -10.28
C ALA A 45 -30.70 10.72 -10.65
N LEU A 46 -31.79 10.49 -9.90
CA LEU A 46 -33.07 11.18 -10.09
C LEU A 46 -33.52 11.84 -8.78
N PRO A 47 -34.32 12.93 -8.84
CA PRO A 47 -35.00 13.43 -7.65
C PRO A 47 -35.86 12.35 -6.98
N ASP A 48 -35.93 12.34 -5.65
CA ASP A 48 -36.65 11.33 -4.87
C ASP A 48 -38.14 11.26 -5.27
N THR A 49 -38.74 12.41 -5.58
CA THR A 49 -40.13 12.50 -6.07
C THR A 49 -40.34 11.71 -7.35
N GLU A 50 -39.42 11.82 -8.31
CA GLU A 50 -39.46 11.06 -9.57
C GLU A 50 -39.29 9.56 -9.32
N ILE A 51 -38.35 9.19 -8.44
CA ILE A 51 -38.12 7.79 -8.07
C ILE A 51 -39.39 7.19 -7.46
N ILE A 52 -40.01 7.89 -6.50
CA ILE A 52 -41.23 7.44 -5.82
C ILE A 52 -42.39 7.34 -6.81
N ASN A 53 -42.59 8.33 -7.69
CA ASN A 53 -43.66 8.29 -8.69
C ASN A 53 -43.49 7.12 -9.65
N ARG A 54 -42.27 6.90 -10.18
CA ARG A 54 -42.00 5.74 -11.05
C ARG A 54 -42.24 4.42 -10.34
N PHE A 55 -41.81 4.31 -9.09
CA PHE A 55 -42.03 3.11 -8.29
C PHE A 55 -43.52 2.85 -8.05
N ALA A 56 -44.27 3.87 -7.66
CA ALA A 56 -45.72 3.81 -7.47
C ALA A 56 -46.46 3.41 -8.76
N THR A 57 -46.10 4.00 -9.89
CA THR A 57 -46.66 3.64 -11.21
C THR A 57 -46.38 2.17 -11.55
N LYS A 58 -45.17 1.68 -11.30
CA LYS A 58 -44.84 0.25 -11.50
C LYS A 58 -45.62 -0.68 -10.57
N MET A 59 -46.02 -0.21 -9.40
CA MET A 59 -46.89 -0.93 -8.47
C MET A 59 -48.39 -0.79 -8.80
N GLY A 60 -48.78 0.01 -9.80
CA GLY A 60 -50.17 0.23 -10.19
C GLY A 60 -50.89 1.36 -9.44
N TYR A 61 -50.16 2.23 -8.71
CA TYR A 61 -50.71 3.36 -7.96
C TYR A 61 -50.62 4.70 -8.70
N GLU A 62 -50.45 4.70 -10.02
CA GLU A 62 -50.25 5.91 -10.84
C GLU A 62 -51.32 6.98 -10.59
N SER A 63 -52.59 6.58 -10.41
CA SER A 63 -53.70 7.52 -10.15
C SER A 63 -53.56 8.30 -8.85
N HIS A 64 -52.73 7.85 -7.91
CA HIS A 64 -52.48 8.49 -6.61
C HIS A 64 -51.13 9.22 -6.56
N PHE A 65 -50.25 9.01 -7.53
CA PHE A 65 -48.88 9.57 -7.57
C PHE A 65 -48.59 10.35 -8.87
N GLY A 66 -49.64 10.86 -9.52
CA GLY A 66 -49.58 11.56 -10.81
C GLY A 66 -49.03 12.99 -10.75
N TYR A 67 -48.08 13.29 -9.85
CA TYR A 67 -47.48 14.62 -9.73
C TYR A 67 -46.53 14.92 -10.89
N LYS A 68 -46.62 16.14 -11.42
CA LYS A 68 -45.81 16.57 -12.57
C LYS A 68 -44.46 17.15 -12.18
N ASN A 69 -44.35 17.67 -10.96
CA ASN A 69 -43.14 18.31 -10.43
C ASN A 69 -43.11 18.25 -8.90
N ALA A 70 -42.01 18.69 -8.30
CA ALA A 70 -41.84 18.71 -6.85
C ALA A 70 -42.75 19.74 -6.15
N GLU A 71 -43.15 20.81 -6.84
CA GLU A 71 -44.05 21.83 -6.26
C GLU A 71 -45.43 21.26 -5.98
N GLU A 72 -46.00 20.45 -6.88
CA GLU A 72 -47.32 19.82 -6.65
C GLU A 72 -47.32 18.95 -5.38
N VAL A 73 -46.24 18.21 -5.14
CA VAL A 73 -46.05 17.43 -3.90
C VAL A 73 -45.96 18.34 -2.68
N PHE A 74 -45.21 19.44 -2.79
CA PHE A 74 -45.08 20.42 -1.69
C PHE A 74 -46.41 21.11 -1.39
N LEU A 75 -47.19 21.48 -2.41
CA LEU A 75 -48.49 22.12 -2.25
C LEU A 75 -49.50 21.18 -1.58
N GLU A 76 -49.51 19.90 -1.94
CA GLU A 76 -50.32 18.91 -1.21
C GLU A 76 -49.88 18.81 0.25
N HIS A 77 -48.58 18.73 0.53
CA HIS A 77 -48.06 18.76 1.89
C HIS A 77 -48.55 20.00 2.66
N CYS A 78 -48.49 21.18 2.03
CA CYS A 78 -49.03 22.41 2.61
C CYS A 78 -50.51 22.28 2.97
N GLN A 79 -51.35 21.72 2.09
CA GLN A 79 -52.77 21.52 2.37
C GLN A 79 -53.02 20.53 3.52
N LEU A 80 -52.22 19.46 3.63
CA LEU A 80 -52.32 18.50 4.74
C LEU A 80 -52.04 19.14 6.11
N THR A 81 -51.32 20.26 6.15
CA THR A 81 -51.05 21.00 7.40
C THR A 81 -52.13 22.02 7.77
N LYS A 82 -53.09 22.30 6.89
CA LYS A 82 -54.10 23.34 7.10
C LYS A 82 -54.89 23.11 8.39
N GLY A 83 -54.96 24.14 9.23
CA GLY A 83 -55.64 24.09 10.53
C GLY A 83 -54.91 23.28 11.62
N THR A 84 -53.70 22.78 11.34
CA THR A 84 -52.86 22.09 12.34
C THR A 84 -51.94 23.08 13.07
N ASN A 85 -51.19 22.59 14.06
CA ASN A 85 -50.20 23.39 14.79
C ASN A 85 -48.95 23.74 13.97
N ILE A 86 -48.80 23.15 12.78
CA ILE A 86 -47.68 23.39 11.87
C ILE A 86 -48.15 24.01 10.55
N ASP A 87 -49.33 24.65 10.54
CA ASP A 87 -50.01 25.13 9.34
C ASP A 87 -49.08 25.99 8.46
N ILE A 88 -48.78 25.47 7.27
CA ILE A 88 -48.03 26.13 6.20
C ILE A 88 -48.86 26.26 4.93
N SER A 89 -50.19 26.22 5.03
CA SER A 89 -51.11 26.22 3.89
C SER A 89 -51.01 27.49 3.03
N GLY A 90 -50.39 28.55 3.55
CA GLY A 90 -50.12 29.78 2.82
C GLY A 90 -48.83 29.77 1.99
N LEU A 91 -48.02 28.71 2.05
CA LEU A 91 -46.75 28.61 1.30
C LEU A 91 -46.91 28.01 -0.09
N ASN A 92 -46.07 28.47 -1.00
CA ASN A 92 -45.80 27.92 -2.33
C ASN A 92 -44.33 28.24 -2.70
N TYR A 93 -43.84 27.75 -3.84
CA TYR A 93 -42.44 28.00 -4.22
C TYR A 93 -42.16 29.48 -4.46
N LYS A 94 -43.10 30.20 -5.06
CA LYS A 94 -42.95 31.64 -5.31
C LYS A 94 -42.67 32.42 -4.04
N ILE A 95 -43.40 32.16 -2.95
CA ILE A 95 -43.18 32.83 -1.65
C ILE A 95 -41.80 32.48 -1.10
N LEU A 96 -41.38 31.21 -1.18
CA LEU A 96 -40.08 30.78 -0.70
C LEU A 96 -38.93 31.37 -1.53
N GLN A 97 -39.11 31.54 -2.83
CA GLN A 97 -38.15 32.19 -3.72
C GLN A 97 -38.07 33.70 -3.45
N ASP A 98 -39.22 34.38 -3.35
CA ASP A 98 -39.30 35.82 -3.13
C ASP A 98 -38.76 36.21 -1.74
N LYS A 99 -39.03 35.40 -0.70
CA LYS A 99 -38.58 35.67 0.69
C LYS A 99 -37.26 34.99 1.06
N GLY A 100 -36.75 34.09 0.22
CA GLY A 100 -35.61 33.20 0.49
C GLY A 100 -35.91 32.07 1.48
N SER A 101 -36.60 32.37 2.59
CA SER A 101 -37.06 31.35 3.54
C SER A 101 -38.18 31.87 4.45
N VAL A 102 -38.94 30.95 5.03
CA VAL A 102 -40.04 31.26 5.95
C VAL A 102 -40.00 30.35 7.18
N ARG A 103 -40.18 30.90 8.38
CA ARG A 103 -40.42 30.11 9.59
C ARG A 103 -41.90 29.81 9.74
N TRP A 104 -42.27 28.52 9.72
CA TRP A 104 -43.65 28.09 9.96
C TRP A 104 -44.08 28.41 11.39
N PRO A 105 -45.37 28.43 11.76
CA PRO A 105 -46.54 28.40 10.90
C PRO A 105 -46.59 29.59 9.92
N TYR A 106 -47.18 29.35 8.76
CA TYR A 106 -47.49 30.31 7.72
C TYR A 106 -48.84 29.94 7.07
N PRO A 107 -49.96 30.15 7.79
CA PRO A 107 -51.28 29.79 7.30
C PRO A 107 -51.71 30.64 6.10
N GLU A 108 -52.76 30.22 5.40
CA GLU A 108 -53.34 30.97 4.30
C GLU A 108 -53.70 32.42 4.71
N GLY A 109 -53.25 33.39 3.92
CA GLY A 109 -53.41 34.82 4.20
C GLY A 109 -52.32 35.44 5.09
N ALA A 110 -51.36 34.66 5.60
CA ALA A 110 -50.22 35.20 6.33
C ALA A 110 -49.30 36.04 5.41
N THR A 111 -48.90 37.22 5.89
CA THR A 111 -47.96 38.11 5.19
C THR A 111 -46.56 38.11 5.79
N GLU A 112 -46.41 37.66 7.04
CA GLU A 112 -45.14 37.62 7.79
C GLU A 112 -44.84 36.20 8.29
N ASP A 113 -43.57 35.90 8.56
CA ASP A 113 -43.18 34.62 9.14
C ASP A 113 -43.47 34.54 10.64
N THR A 114 -43.26 33.37 11.27
CA THR A 114 -43.41 33.20 12.72
C THR A 114 -42.05 33.00 13.40
N PRO A 115 -41.35 34.09 13.81
CA PRO A 115 -39.99 34.02 14.34
C PRO A 115 -39.83 33.10 15.53
N ARG A 116 -40.79 33.13 16.46
CA ARG A 116 -40.77 32.38 17.70
C ARG A 116 -42.18 31.94 18.07
N LEU A 117 -42.33 30.67 18.45
CA LEU A 117 -43.60 30.14 18.97
C LEU A 117 -43.78 30.48 20.45
N PHE A 118 -45.04 30.44 20.87
CA PHE A 118 -45.44 30.46 22.28
C PHE A 118 -44.98 31.70 23.06
N THR A 119 -44.76 32.83 22.37
CA THR A 119 -44.45 34.12 23.01
C THR A 119 -45.61 34.63 23.88
N ASP A 120 -46.81 34.12 23.64
CA ASP A 120 -48.02 34.35 24.43
C ASP A 120 -48.18 33.36 25.60
N GLY A 121 -47.24 32.43 25.79
CA GLY A 121 -47.27 31.39 26.82
C GLY A 121 -48.31 30.28 26.58
N LYS A 122 -48.94 30.21 25.40
CA LYS A 122 -50.00 29.23 25.10
C LYS A 122 -49.50 28.10 24.21
N PHE A 123 -49.25 26.95 24.81
CA PHE A 123 -48.76 25.76 24.09
C PHE A 123 -49.90 25.01 23.38
N TYR A 124 -49.55 24.16 22.43
CA TYR A 124 -50.48 23.30 21.70
C TYR A 124 -50.97 22.09 22.52
N THR A 125 -51.29 22.31 23.79
CA THR A 125 -51.87 21.32 24.69
C THR A 125 -53.29 21.72 25.07
N VAL A 126 -54.11 20.77 25.53
CA VAL A 126 -55.52 21.01 25.88
C VAL A 126 -55.67 22.14 26.92
N ASN A 127 -54.74 22.22 27.88
CA ASN A 127 -54.74 23.25 28.93
C ASN A 127 -53.83 24.45 28.62
N LYS A 128 -53.27 24.54 27.40
CA LYS A 128 -52.36 25.59 26.93
C LYS A 128 -51.05 25.73 27.71
N ARG A 129 -50.71 24.79 28.60
CA ARG A 129 -49.44 24.79 29.34
C ARG A 129 -48.39 23.92 28.67
N ALA A 130 -47.12 24.28 28.82
CA ALA A 130 -46.01 23.42 28.42
C ALA A 130 -46.10 22.09 29.17
N LYS A 131 -45.88 20.98 28.47
CA LYS A 131 -45.62 19.68 29.09
C LYS A 131 -44.12 19.45 29.03
N ILE A 132 -43.46 19.62 30.17
CA ILE A 132 -42.07 19.24 30.33
C ILE A 132 -42.09 17.78 30.78
N CYS A 133 -41.81 16.87 29.86
CA CYS A 133 -41.68 15.46 30.19
C CYS A 133 -40.27 15.24 30.75
N SER A 134 -40.16 14.96 32.06
CA SER A 134 -38.93 14.41 32.61
C SER A 134 -38.85 12.94 32.21
N VAL A 135 -37.74 12.53 31.61
CA VAL A 135 -37.40 11.12 31.43
C VAL A 135 -36.56 10.67 32.64
N PRO A 136 -36.73 9.44 33.13
CA PRO A 136 -35.81 8.87 34.10
C PRO A 136 -34.38 8.88 33.54
N ASP A 137 -33.39 9.10 34.40
CA ASP A 137 -31.96 9.05 34.08
C ASP A 137 -31.35 7.65 34.28
N GLU A 138 -32.21 6.64 34.52
CA GLU A 138 -31.81 5.26 34.73
C GLU A 138 -31.13 4.68 33.48
N ASN A 139 -29.87 4.27 33.64
CA ASN A 139 -29.14 3.62 32.57
C ASN A 139 -29.48 2.12 32.53
N HIS A 140 -30.15 1.69 31.47
CA HIS A 140 -30.50 0.29 31.20
C HIS A 140 -29.48 -0.44 30.31
N SER A 141 -28.36 0.20 29.97
CA SER A 141 -27.26 -0.44 29.26
C SER A 141 -26.64 -1.60 30.06
N GLU A 142 -25.85 -2.40 29.36
CA GLU A 142 -25.13 -3.54 29.93
C GLU A 142 -24.31 -3.11 31.17
N ARG A 143 -24.47 -3.82 32.28
CA ARG A 143 -23.75 -3.53 33.53
C ARG A 143 -22.36 -4.14 33.51
N ILE A 144 -21.40 -3.42 34.06
CA ILE A 144 -20.07 -3.96 34.36
C ILE A 144 -20.13 -4.93 35.53
N ASP A 145 -19.20 -5.87 35.56
CA ASP A 145 -18.96 -6.78 36.68
C ASP A 145 -17.45 -7.07 36.81
N GLU A 146 -17.09 -8.01 37.69
CA GLU A 146 -15.68 -8.38 37.91
C GLU A 146 -15.02 -9.03 36.68
N HIS A 147 -15.79 -9.69 35.81
CA HIS A 147 -15.28 -10.31 34.58
C HIS A 147 -15.14 -9.26 33.46
N PHE A 148 -16.10 -8.34 33.34
CA PHE A 148 -16.15 -7.28 32.34
C PHE A 148 -16.19 -5.88 32.99
N PRO A 149 -15.06 -5.40 33.54
CA PRO A 149 -15.02 -4.21 34.38
C PRO A 149 -14.95 -2.89 33.60
N LEU A 150 -14.84 -2.93 32.26
CA LEU A 150 -14.67 -1.75 31.42
C LEU A 150 -15.91 -1.50 30.55
N ILE A 151 -16.22 -0.22 30.33
CA ILE A 151 -17.26 0.20 29.37
C ILE A 151 -16.59 0.46 28.02
N LEU A 152 -16.97 -0.29 27.00
CA LEU A 152 -16.64 -0.01 25.62
C LEU A 152 -17.59 1.03 25.05
N THR A 153 -17.01 2.09 24.52
CA THR A 153 -17.68 3.05 23.64
C THR A 153 -17.19 2.88 22.21
N THR A 154 -18.08 3.11 21.25
CA THR A 154 -17.77 3.03 19.82
C THR A 154 -18.10 4.33 19.11
N GLY A 155 -17.35 4.63 18.06
CA GLY A 155 -17.59 5.87 17.31
C GLY A 155 -16.69 6.05 16.11
N ARG A 156 -16.63 7.29 15.63
CA ARG A 156 -15.92 7.68 14.43
C ARG A 156 -14.70 8.48 14.81
N ILE A 157 -13.65 8.37 14.00
CA ILE A 157 -12.55 9.31 14.06
C ILE A 157 -12.82 10.52 13.15
N ARG A 158 -12.13 11.63 13.41
CA ARG A 158 -12.29 12.91 12.70
C ARG A 158 -12.33 12.76 11.17
N ASP A 159 -11.40 11.97 10.64
CA ASP A 159 -11.15 11.87 9.19
C ASP A 159 -12.08 10.86 8.48
N GLN A 160 -12.86 10.09 9.25
CA GLN A 160 -13.80 9.08 8.76
C GLN A 160 -15.25 9.50 9.01
N TRP A 161 -15.64 10.63 8.41
CA TRP A 161 -17.00 11.14 8.51
C TRP A 161 -18.00 10.25 7.74
N HIS A 162 -19.26 10.19 8.22
CA HIS A 162 -20.29 9.25 7.77
C HIS A 162 -19.84 7.77 7.83
N THR A 163 -20.33 6.93 6.91
CA THR A 163 -20.02 5.50 6.78
C THR A 163 -18.88 5.29 5.76
N MET A 164 -17.88 6.18 5.76
CA MET A 164 -16.76 6.22 4.79
C MET A 164 -17.14 6.37 3.31
N THR A 165 -18.43 6.46 2.97
CA THR A 165 -18.95 6.64 1.59
C THR A 165 -18.56 7.99 0.95
N LYS A 166 -18.08 8.94 1.76
CA LYS A 166 -17.54 10.24 1.33
C LYS A 166 -16.04 10.37 1.67
N THR A 167 -15.68 10.57 2.93
CA THR A 167 -14.28 10.86 3.30
C THR A 167 -13.35 9.66 3.16
N GLY A 168 -13.90 8.43 3.22
CA GLY A 168 -13.13 7.22 2.92
C GLY A 168 -12.63 7.12 1.48
N LYS A 169 -13.15 7.96 0.57
CA LYS A 169 -12.66 8.09 -0.82
C LYS A 169 -11.47 9.05 -0.96
N VAL A 170 -11.13 9.79 0.11
CA VAL A 170 -10.02 10.74 0.09
C VAL A 170 -8.81 10.06 0.72
N ASN A 171 -7.88 9.60 -0.11
CA ASN A 171 -6.73 8.81 0.34
C ASN A 171 -5.89 9.59 1.35
N LYS A 172 -5.71 10.89 1.14
CA LYS A 172 -5.01 11.78 2.09
C LYS A 172 -5.57 11.72 3.51
N LEU A 173 -6.90 11.62 3.68
CA LEU A 173 -7.53 11.53 4.99
C LEU A 173 -7.31 10.17 5.65
N ASN A 174 -7.31 9.09 4.85
CA ASN A 174 -7.07 7.73 5.32
C ASN A 174 -5.63 7.49 5.80
N GLN A 175 -4.66 8.36 5.45
CA GLN A 175 -3.26 8.24 5.88
C GLN A 175 -3.03 8.66 7.35
N HIS A 176 -3.90 9.47 7.94
CA HIS A 176 -3.65 10.00 9.30
C HIS A 176 -3.82 8.93 10.39
N LEU A 177 -4.85 8.09 10.28
CA LEU A 177 -5.11 6.96 11.16
C LEU A 177 -5.48 5.75 10.30
N PRO A 178 -4.48 5.03 9.76
CA PRO A 178 -4.70 3.96 8.78
C PRO A 178 -5.10 2.62 9.41
N LYS A 179 -4.88 2.45 10.71
CA LYS A 179 -5.11 1.20 11.46
C LYS A 179 -6.19 1.38 12.54
N PRO A 180 -6.93 0.30 12.87
CA PRO A 180 -7.80 0.29 14.04
C PRO A 180 -6.97 0.28 15.32
N PHE A 181 -7.49 0.88 16.39
CA PHE A 181 -6.84 0.96 17.69
C PHE A 181 -7.87 0.95 18.82
N LEU A 182 -7.42 0.63 20.04
CA LEU A 182 -8.20 0.78 21.27
C LEU A 182 -7.62 1.93 22.10
N GLU A 183 -8.40 2.97 22.35
CA GLU A 183 -8.03 3.97 23.35
C GLU A 183 -8.31 3.45 24.76
N ILE A 184 -7.30 3.54 25.63
CA ILE A 184 -7.35 3.11 27.03
C ILE A 184 -6.66 4.12 27.94
N HIS A 185 -7.24 4.37 29.11
CA HIS A 185 -6.67 5.31 30.09
C HIS A 185 -5.37 4.73 30.70
N PRO A 186 -4.31 5.54 30.95
CA PRO A 186 -3.03 5.08 31.48
C PRO A 186 -3.13 4.20 32.73
N ALA A 187 -4.01 4.56 33.67
CA ALA A 187 -4.20 3.77 34.90
C ALA A 187 -4.80 2.37 34.64
N ASP A 188 -5.69 2.24 33.65
CA ASP A 188 -6.32 0.95 33.33
C ASP A 188 -5.38 0.08 32.49
N ALA A 189 -4.59 0.71 31.61
CA ALA A 189 -3.52 0.07 30.85
C ALA A 189 -2.42 -0.47 31.77
N PHE A 190 -1.93 0.36 32.70
CA PHE A 190 -0.93 -0.03 33.70
C PHE A 190 -1.38 -1.23 34.55
N SER A 191 -2.64 -1.24 35.01
CA SER A 191 -3.19 -2.37 35.79
C SER A 191 -3.28 -3.69 35.02
N ARG A 192 -3.11 -3.65 33.68
CA ARG A 192 -3.22 -4.78 32.76
C ARG A 192 -1.91 -5.10 32.03
N ASP A 193 -0.81 -4.45 32.40
CA ASP A 193 0.49 -4.58 31.73
C ASP A 193 0.42 -4.26 30.21
N ILE A 194 -0.34 -3.21 29.87
CA ILE A 194 -0.52 -2.74 28.48
C ILE A 194 0.25 -1.43 28.29
N GLU A 195 1.08 -1.39 27.26
CA GLU A 195 1.82 -0.21 26.81
C GLU A 195 1.27 0.35 25.48
N GLU A 196 1.75 1.53 25.08
CA GLU A 196 1.43 2.13 23.78
C GLU A 196 1.86 1.20 22.64
N GLY A 197 0.96 0.93 21.69
CA GLY A 197 1.23 0.10 20.52
C GLY A 197 1.16 -1.40 20.77
N ASP A 198 0.99 -1.85 22.02
CA ASP A 198 0.78 -3.27 22.31
C ASP A 198 -0.46 -3.81 21.58
N LEU A 199 -0.36 -5.03 21.07
CA LEU A 199 -1.52 -5.72 20.53
C LEU A 199 -2.39 -6.18 21.71
N VAL A 200 -3.66 -5.78 21.71
CA VAL A 200 -4.61 -6.12 22.79
C VAL A 200 -5.81 -6.85 22.23
N GLU A 201 -6.40 -7.72 23.05
CA GLU A 201 -7.66 -8.37 22.75
C GLU A 201 -8.74 -7.85 23.70
N ILE A 202 -9.81 -7.32 23.10
CA ILE A 202 -11.03 -6.86 23.78
C ILE A 202 -12.08 -7.94 23.58
N PHE A 203 -12.73 -8.36 24.66
CA PHE A 203 -13.73 -9.43 24.56
C PHE A 203 -14.87 -9.27 25.55
N ASN A 204 -15.97 -9.95 25.24
CA ASN A 204 -17.07 -10.25 26.14
C ASN A 204 -17.75 -11.57 25.71
N ASN A 205 -18.92 -11.87 26.28
CA ASN A 205 -19.67 -13.09 25.97
C ASN A 205 -20.09 -13.23 24.49
N ARG A 206 -20.04 -12.16 23.68
CA ARG A 206 -20.47 -12.15 22.29
C ARG A 206 -19.33 -12.43 21.31
N GLY A 207 -18.10 -12.08 21.67
CA GLY A 207 -16.94 -12.28 20.81
C GLY A 207 -15.75 -11.44 21.25
N ASN A 208 -14.81 -11.28 20.32
CA ASN A 208 -13.57 -10.56 20.54
C ASN A 208 -13.20 -9.63 19.37
N VAL A 209 -12.35 -8.67 19.68
CA VAL A 209 -11.68 -7.76 18.75
C VAL A 209 -10.21 -7.68 19.14
N ARG A 210 -9.30 -7.63 18.17
CA ARG A 210 -7.86 -7.47 18.37
C ARG A 210 -7.32 -6.30 17.58
N VAL A 211 -6.70 -5.36 18.27
CA VAL A 211 -6.19 -4.08 17.73
C VAL A 211 -5.01 -3.59 18.56
N THR A 212 -4.27 -2.59 18.09
CA THR A 212 -3.20 -1.95 18.87
C THR A 212 -3.75 -1.01 19.93
N ALA A 213 -3.17 -1.00 21.12
CA ALA A 213 -3.53 -0.07 22.19
C ALA A 213 -2.98 1.33 21.91
N LYS A 214 -3.78 2.34 22.25
CA LYS A 214 -3.44 3.75 22.29
C LYS A 214 -3.71 4.28 23.70
N VAL A 215 -2.66 4.49 24.46
CA VAL A 215 -2.72 4.93 25.85
C VAL A 215 -2.89 6.45 25.90
N THR A 216 -4.03 6.93 26.41
CA THR A 216 -4.32 8.38 26.45
C THR A 216 -5.13 8.78 27.69
N ALA A 217 -4.82 9.95 28.25
CA ALA A 217 -5.60 10.53 29.34
C ALA A 217 -6.89 11.23 28.86
N ASP A 218 -7.11 11.33 27.55
CA ASP A 218 -8.31 11.93 26.95
C ASP A 218 -9.57 11.07 27.17
N ILE A 219 -9.39 9.79 27.52
CA ILE A 219 -10.48 8.86 27.85
C ILE A 219 -10.62 8.67 29.35
N LYS A 220 -11.86 8.61 29.84
CA LYS A 220 -12.13 8.41 31.27
C LYS A 220 -11.67 7.02 31.73
N ARG A 221 -11.08 6.94 32.93
CA ARG A 221 -10.82 5.65 33.61
C ARG A 221 -12.09 4.79 33.70
N GLY A 222 -11.96 3.49 33.43
CA GLY A 222 -13.05 2.52 33.35
C GLY A 222 -13.76 2.50 32.00
N VAL A 223 -13.31 3.31 31.03
CA VAL A 223 -13.89 3.41 29.69
C VAL A 223 -12.80 3.15 28.65
N VAL A 224 -13.14 2.41 27.60
CA VAL A 224 -12.30 2.20 26.43
C VAL A 224 -13.06 2.62 25.16
N PHE A 225 -12.33 3.03 24.12
CA PHE A 225 -12.93 3.47 22.86
C PHE A 225 -12.36 2.71 21.68
N LEU A 226 -13.27 2.22 20.82
CA LEU A 226 -12.94 1.51 19.60
C LEU A 226 -13.62 2.17 18.38
N PRO A 227 -12.87 2.55 17.34
CA PRO A 227 -13.46 3.06 16.10
C PRO A 227 -14.31 2.02 15.37
N MET A 228 -15.42 2.45 14.77
CA MET A 228 -16.44 1.56 14.22
C MET A 228 -16.23 1.12 12.76
N HIS A 229 -15.27 1.73 12.05
CA HIS A 229 -15.16 1.61 10.59
C HIS A 229 -14.32 0.44 10.08
N TRP A 230 -13.52 -0.21 10.94
CA TRP A 230 -12.70 -1.36 10.55
C TRP A 230 -13.47 -2.66 10.81
N GLY A 231 -13.51 -3.56 9.83
CA GLY A 231 -14.28 -4.79 9.89
C GLY A 231 -14.33 -5.53 8.55
N LYS A 232 -15.45 -6.20 8.24
CA LYS A 232 -15.58 -7.09 7.06
C LYS A 232 -15.21 -6.45 5.72
N SER A 233 -15.40 -5.14 5.55
CA SER A 233 -14.99 -4.39 4.35
C SER A 233 -13.48 -4.39 4.11
N PHE A 234 -12.69 -4.67 5.14
CA PHE A 234 -11.23 -4.80 5.11
C PHE A 234 -10.77 -6.27 5.20
N ASN A 235 -11.66 -7.25 4.97
CA ASN A 235 -11.39 -8.68 5.09
C ASN A 235 -10.77 -9.06 6.46
N SER A 236 -11.28 -8.44 7.53
CA SER A 236 -10.89 -8.74 8.90
C SER A 236 -12.13 -8.86 9.77
N ASP A 237 -12.29 -10.01 10.42
CA ASP A 237 -13.35 -10.22 11.41
C ASP A 237 -12.91 -9.82 12.81
N LEU A 238 -11.61 -9.90 13.12
CA LEU A 238 -11.07 -9.56 14.45
C LEU A 238 -10.91 -8.06 14.67
N THR A 239 -11.10 -7.19 13.68
CA THR A 239 -11.05 -5.73 13.89
C THR A 239 -12.44 -5.09 14.04
N ARG A 240 -13.51 -5.89 13.99
CA ARG A 240 -14.89 -5.42 13.91
C ARG A 240 -15.48 -5.08 15.28
N ALA A 241 -15.67 -3.79 15.57
CA ALA A 241 -16.29 -3.32 16.80
C ALA A 241 -17.65 -3.97 17.12
N ASN A 242 -18.45 -4.26 16.08
CA ASN A 242 -19.77 -4.90 16.24
C ASN A 242 -19.71 -6.33 16.83
N ASN A 243 -18.54 -6.98 16.91
CA ASN A 243 -18.39 -8.24 17.64
C ASN A 243 -18.70 -8.10 19.13
N LEU A 244 -18.53 -6.88 19.65
CA LEU A 244 -18.63 -6.58 21.07
C LEU A 244 -19.93 -5.86 21.43
N THR A 245 -20.67 -5.32 20.45
CA THR A 245 -21.86 -4.50 20.71
C THR A 245 -23.08 -5.33 21.09
N SER A 246 -23.95 -4.76 21.93
CA SER A 246 -25.22 -5.35 22.33
C SER A 246 -26.31 -5.22 21.25
N ASN A 247 -27.35 -6.05 21.35
CA ASN A 247 -28.59 -5.94 20.57
C ASN A 247 -29.71 -5.23 21.34
N LEU A 248 -29.41 -4.65 22.51
CA LEU A 248 -30.34 -3.84 23.28
C LEU A 248 -30.82 -2.64 22.47
N ILE A 249 -32.09 -2.30 22.65
CA ILE A 249 -32.74 -1.15 22.04
C ILE A 249 -33.48 -0.37 23.11
N ASP A 250 -33.56 0.95 22.95
CA ASP A 250 -34.43 1.77 23.77
C ASP A 250 -35.89 1.31 23.58
N PRO A 251 -36.65 1.05 24.66
CA PRO A 251 -38.00 0.52 24.56
C PRO A 251 -38.98 1.49 23.88
N VAL A 252 -38.69 2.79 23.85
CA VAL A 252 -39.54 3.83 23.28
C VAL A 252 -39.12 4.17 21.85
N SER A 253 -37.88 4.63 21.64
CA SER A 253 -37.37 5.07 20.34
C SER A 253 -36.96 3.92 19.42
N LYS A 254 -36.73 2.72 19.98
CA LYS A 254 -36.15 1.55 19.28
C LYS A 254 -34.73 1.77 18.78
N GLU A 255 -34.06 2.84 19.20
CA GLU A 255 -32.67 3.08 18.85
C GLU A 255 -31.74 2.07 19.54
N PRO A 256 -30.73 1.55 18.85
CA PRO A 256 -29.84 0.52 19.39
C PRO A 256 -28.76 1.08 20.32
N ASP A 257 -28.41 0.31 21.35
CA ASP A 257 -27.39 0.65 22.35
C ASP A 257 -25.96 0.24 21.90
N PHE A 258 -25.54 0.71 20.72
CA PHE A 258 -24.25 0.31 20.13
C PHE A 258 -23.01 0.95 20.78
N LYS A 259 -23.20 1.93 21.67
CA LYS A 259 -22.11 2.73 22.26
C LYS A 259 -21.81 2.37 23.71
N PHE A 260 -22.44 1.31 24.22
CA PHE A 260 -22.25 0.87 25.58
C PHE A 260 -22.19 -0.66 25.61
N SER A 261 -21.04 -1.21 25.98
CA SER A 261 -20.90 -2.65 26.19
C SER A 261 -19.91 -2.91 27.31
N ALA A 262 -20.21 -3.86 28.18
CA ALA A 262 -19.26 -4.32 29.18
C ALA A 262 -18.21 -5.21 28.49
N VAL A 263 -16.94 -4.93 28.72
CA VAL A 263 -15.81 -5.67 28.13
C VAL A 263 -14.69 -5.88 29.12
N GLN A 264 -13.80 -6.80 28.78
CA GLN A 264 -12.46 -6.91 29.33
C GLN A 264 -11.43 -6.69 28.23
N VAL A 265 -10.25 -6.23 28.63
CA VAL A 265 -9.10 -6.01 27.76
C VAL A 265 -7.89 -6.70 28.38
N PHE A 266 -7.11 -7.42 27.57
CA PHE A 266 -5.83 -7.98 27.96
C PHE A 266 -4.79 -7.79 26.86
N LYS A 267 -3.51 -7.74 27.24
CA LYS A 267 -2.40 -7.80 26.29
C LYS A 267 -2.44 -9.14 25.58
N TYR A 268 -2.54 -9.12 24.25
CA TYR A 268 -2.60 -10.33 23.47
C TYR A 268 -1.23 -11.03 23.48
N GLN A 269 -1.25 -12.32 23.78
CA GLN A 269 -0.07 -13.18 23.70
C GLN A 269 -0.39 -14.33 22.74
N LYS A 270 0.41 -14.43 21.68
CA LYS A 270 0.32 -15.56 20.76
C LYS A 270 1.05 -16.78 21.35
N PRO A 271 0.69 -18.01 20.96
CA PRO A 271 1.48 -19.19 21.29
C PRO A 271 2.83 -19.17 20.57
N ASP A 272 3.85 -19.74 21.21
CA ASP A 272 5.17 -19.95 20.60
C ASP A 272 5.07 -20.92 19.42
N GLN A 273 5.77 -20.61 18.34
CA GLN A 273 5.76 -21.38 17.11
C GLN A 273 7.17 -21.62 16.58
N LYS A 274 7.35 -22.74 15.87
CA LYS A 274 8.52 -23.01 15.05
C LYS A 274 8.29 -22.56 13.61
N ILE A 275 9.06 -21.57 13.16
CA ILE A 275 9.02 -21.01 11.82
C ILE A 275 10.20 -21.55 11.01
N ILE A 276 9.91 -22.16 9.87
CA ILE A 276 10.93 -22.52 8.88
C ILE A 276 10.85 -21.58 7.69
N ILE A 277 11.98 -21.00 7.29
CA ILE A 277 12.10 -20.17 6.09
C ILE A 277 12.97 -20.89 5.05
N VAL A 278 12.41 -21.14 3.87
CA VAL A 278 13.13 -21.76 2.75
C VAL A 278 13.62 -20.67 1.81
N GLY A 279 14.94 -20.44 1.81
CA GLY A 279 15.61 -19.39 1.04
C GLY A 279 16.00 -18.20 1.92
N ALA A 280 17.25 -17.75 1.79
CA ALA A 280 17.86 -16.74 2.66
C ALA A 280 18.20 -15.44 1.88
N GLY A 281 17.21 -14.91 1.17
CA GLY A 281 17.32 -13.65 0.42
C GLY A 281 16.74 -12.44 1.17
N ALA A 282 16.46 -11.37 0.42
CA ALA A 282 15.90 -10.13 0.96
C ALA A 282 14.57 -10.32 1.72
N GLY A 283 13.72 -11.25 1.28
CA GLY A 283 12.46 -11.56 1.98
C GLY A 283 12.71 -12.16 3.37
N ALA A 284 13.58 -13.15 3.49
CA ALA A 284 13.93 -13.76 4.77
C ALA A 284 14.59 -12.76 5.72
N PHE A 285 15.55 -11.96 5.21
CA PHE A 285 16.19 -10.91 6.00
C PHE A 285 15.19 -9.87 6.50
N GLY A 286 14.31 -9.37 5.61
CA GLY A 286 13.24 -8.46 5.99
C GLY A 286 12.35 -9.07 7.06
N PHE A 287 11.97 -10.34 6.91
CA PHE A 287 11.08 -11.00 7.85
C PHE A 287 11.73 -11.10 9.23
N VAL A 288 12.98 -11.58 9.32
CA VAL A 288 13.70 -11.67 10.59
C VAL A 288 13.82 -10.30 11.27
N LYS A 289 14.23 -9.26 10.53
CA LYS A 289 14.37 -7.91 11.10
C LYS A 289 13.04 -7.38 11.63
N SER A 290 11.95 -7.56 10.91
CA SER A 290 10.65 -7.02 11.28
C SER A 290 9.97 -7.85 12.36
N TYR A 291 10.12 -9.18 12.31
CA TYR A 291 9.53 -10.09 13.27
C TYR A 291 10.20 -10.01 14.63
N ARG A 292 11.53 -9.86 14.69
CA ARG A 292 12.24 -9.69 15.98
C ARG A 292 11.98 -8.36 16.68
N ASN A 293 11.39 -7.38 16.01
CA ASN A 293 10.89 -6.17 16.67
C ASN A 293 9.56 -6.38 17.40
N VAL A 294 8.83 -7.47 17.09
CA VAL A 294 7.48 -7.73 17.63
C VAL A 294 7.34 -9.07 18.35
N ASN A 295 8.27 -10.01 18.12
CA ASN A 295 8.29 -11.33 18.75
C ASN A 295 9.73 -11.82 19.00
N GLU A 296 10.03 -12.16 20.25
CA GLU A 296 11.34 -12.65 20.70
C GLU A 296 11.38 -14.13 21.08
N SER A 297 10.24 -14.83 21.04
CA SER A 297 10.09 -16.19 21.59
C SER A 297 10.10 -17.28 20.54
N ASP A 298 9.52 -17.03 19.36
CA ASP A 298 9.41 -18.02 18.29
C ASP A 298 10.78 -18.47 17.78
N GLN A 299 10.89 -19.76 17.47
CA GLN A 299 12.09 -20.33 16.85
C GLN A 299 12.07 -20.11 15.34
N ILE A 300 13.20 -19.69 14.76
CA ILE A 300 13.33 -19.47 13.32
C ILE A 300 14.52 -20.23 12.76
N ASP A 301 14.25 -21.20 11.89
CA ASP A 301 15.26 -21.92 11.11
C ASP A 301 15.21 -21.44 9.65
N ILE A 302 16.35 -21.05 9.10
CA ILE A 302 16.47 -20.55 7.73
C ILE A 302 17.35 -21.49 6.93
N PHE A 303 16.80 -22.07 5.87
CA PHE A 303 17.52 -22.98 4.97
C PHE A 303 18.00 -22.25 3.73
N SER A 304 19.30 -22.36 3.42
CA SER A 304 19.92 -21.74 2.26
C SER A 304 20.77 -22.73 1.50
N LYS A 305 20.50 -22.84 0.18
CA LYS A 305 21.40 -23.54 -0.74
C LYS A 305 22.76 -22.85 -0.90
N GLU A 306 22.82 -21.52 -0.71
CA GLU A 306 24.08 -20.76 -0.77
C GLU A 306 24.81 -20.86 0.58
N ASP A 307 26.14 -21.02 0.54
CA ASP A 307 26.99 -21.13 1.73
C ASP A 307 27.15 -19.78 2.47
N GLN A 308 26.99 -18.67 1.76
CA GLN A 308 27.10 -17.31 2.31
C GLN A 308 25.84 -16.50 1.99
N PRO A 309 24.74 -16.77 2.72
CA PRO A 309 23.45 -16.16 2.46
C PRO A 309 23.32 -14.73 3.01
N ILE A 310 22.18 -14.10 2.75
CA ILE A 310 21.77 -12.79 3.31
C ILE A 310 22.77 -11.67 2.99
N TYR A 311 22.80 -11.32 1.71
CA TYR A 311 23.60 -10.21 1.17
C TYR A 311 22.79 -9.42 0.14
N ASN A 312 23.31 -8.24 -0.23
CA ASN A 312 22.68 -7.35 -1.19
C ASN A 312 22.95 -7.75 -2.64
N ARG A 313 22.12 -8.65 -3.16
CA ARG A 313 22.22 -9.14 -4.55
C ARG A 313 22.16 -8.04 -5.62
N VAL A 314 21.50 -6.91 -5.34
CA VAL A 314 21.39 -5.79 -6.30
C VAL A 314 22.74 -5.08 -6.51
N MET A 315 23.71 -5.27 -5.61
CA MET A 315 25.04 -4.63 -5.72
C MET A 315 26.10 -5.59 -6.28
N LEU A 316 25.70 -6.74 -6.84
CA LEU A 316 26.65 -7.64 -7.50
C LEU A 316 27.42 -6.97 -8.65
N PRO A 317 26.82 -6.09 -9.50
CA PRO A 317 27.59 -5.35 -10.49
C PRO A 317 28.73 -4.50 -9.89
N ASP A 318 28.47 -3.79 -8.78
CA ASP A 318 29.47 -3.00 -8.06
C ASP A 318 30.55 -3.87 -7.39
N TYR A 319 30.18 -5.07 -6.96
CA TYR A 319 31.14 -6.05 -6.44
C TYR A 319 32.07 -6.60 -7.52
N VAL A 320 31.51 -6.86 -8.72
CA VAL A 320 32.29 -7.27 -9.89
C VAL A 320 33.25 -6.16 -10.33
N SER A 321 32.81 -4.90 -10.33
CA SER A 321 33.68 -3.77 -10.69
C SER A 321 34.72 -3.39 -9.64
N GLY A 322 34.59 -3.92 -8.42
CA GLY A 322 35.46 -3.59 -7.30
C GLY A 322 35.13 -2.26 -6.63
N VAL A 323 34.03 -1.60 -7.01
CA VAL A 323 33.49 -0.41 -6.32
C VAL A 323 33.08 -0.78 -4.89
N GLN A 324 32.56 -2.00 -4.69
CA GLN A 324 32.26 -2.54 -3.36
C GLN A 324 33.00 -3.84 -3.07
N THR A 325 33.39 -4.03 -1.82
CA THR A 325 33.94 -5.30 -1.32
C THR A 325 32.81 -6.26 -0.93
N TRP A 326 33.11 -7.55 -0.83
CA TRP A 326 32.12 -8.54 -0.41
C TRP A 326 31.51 -8.20 0.96
N ASP A 327 32.34 -7.79 1.92
CA ASP A 327 31.89 -7.47 3.28
C ASP A 327 30.86 -6.33 3.32
N GLN A 328 30.90 -5.41 2.36
CA GLN A 328 29.91 -4.32 2.24
C GLN A 328 28.55 -4.80 1.72
N LEU A 329 28.52 -5.96 1.05
CA LEU A 329 27.27 -6.56 0.56
C LEU A 329 26.57 -7.39 1.63
N ILE A 330 27.29 -7.91 2.63
CA ILE A 330 26.72 -8.72 3.71
C ILE A 330 25.68 -7.90 4.48
N LYS A 331 24.48 -8.48 4.65
CA LYS A 331 23.36 -7.81 5.36
C LYS A 331 23.13 -8.36 6.75
N LEU A 332 23.59 -9.57 7.01
CA LEU A 332 23.52 -10.22 8.31
C LEU A 332 24.81 -10.98 8.55
N LYS A 333 25.51 -10.66 9.62
CA LYS A 333 26.73 -11.36 10.03
C LYS A 333 26.40 -12.52 10.96
N GLU A 334 27.28 -13.52 11.00
CA GLU A 334 27.10 -14.72 11.84
C GLU A 334 27.00 -14.37 13.33
N GLU A 335 27.72 -13.33 13.76
CA GLU A 335 27.68 -12.79 15.13
C GLU A 335 26.30 -12.23 15.55
N GLU A 336 25.43 -11.90 14.58
CA GLU A 336 24.06 -11.44 14.85
C GLU A 336 23.07 -12.60 15.06
N GLU A 337 23.39 -13.83 14.63
CA GLU A 337 22.46 -14.98 14.69
C GLU A 337 21.98 -15.30 16.12
N PRO A 338 22.86 -15.35 17.15
CA PRO A 338 22.45 -15.63 18.53
C PRO A 338 21.54 -14.53 19.11
N THR A 339 21.87 -13.27 18.82
CA THR A 339 21.11 -12.10 19.28
C THR A 339 19.70 -12.09 18.67
N LEU A 340 19.59 -12.48 17.40
CA LEU A 340 18.31 -12.59 16.70
C LEU A 340 17.59 -13.93 16.99
N LYS A 341 18.19 -14.83 17.77
CA LYS A 341 17.65 -16.17 18.07
C LYS A 341 17.19 -16.89 16.80
N ILE A 342 18.05 -16.93 15.80
CA ILE A 342 17.80 -17.63 14.53
C ILE A 342 18.88 -18.68 14.30
N GLN A 343 18.57 -19.69 13.50
CA GLN A 343 19.54 -20.68 13.03
C GLN A 343 19.57 -20.69 11.50
N ILE A 344 20.74 -20.45 10.90
CA ILE A 344 20.90 -20.49 9.44
C ILE A 344 21.62 -21.77 9.00
N HIS A 345 20.91 -22.62 8.28
CA HIS A 345 21.41 -23.85 7.66
C HIS A 345 22.01 -23.53 6.28
N LYS A 346 23.31 -23.22 6.26
CA LYS A 346 24.09 -22.83 5.06
C LYS A 346 24.45 -24.06 4.22
N GLY A 347 24.39 -23.93 2.89
CA GLY A 347 24.67 -25.03 1.95
C GLY A 347 23.63 -26.17 1.96
N ILE A 348 22.49 -25.98 2.61
CA ILE A 348 21.44 -26.99 2.78
C ILE A 348 20.15 -26.48 2.11
N SER A 349 19.68 -27.21 1.10
CA SER A 349 18.40 -26.96 0.43
C SER A 349 17.29 -27.81 1.04
N ILE A 350 16.04 -27.34 0.95
CA ILE A 350 14.86 -28.16 1.19
C ILE A 350 14.45 -28.81 -0.13
N GLU A 351 14.27 -30.12 -0.11
CA GLU A 351 13.95 -30.94 -1.28
C GLU A 351 12.49 -31.43 -1.29
N LYS A 352 11.82 -31.46 -0.12
CA LYS A 352 10.43 -31.91 -0.01
C LYS A 352 9.66 -31.14 1.06
N ILE A 353 8.40 -30.86 0.79
CA ILE A 353 7.43 -30.35 1.77
C ILE A 353 6.31 -31.39 1.93
N ASP A 354 6.04 -31.81 3.17
CA ASP A 354 4.82 -32.52 3.56
C ASP A 354 3.93 -31.58 4.36
N LYS A 355 2.93 -31.01 3.67
CA LYS A 355 1.97 -30.06 4.27
C LYS A 355 0.99 -30.71 5.25
N ILE A 356 0.73 -32.01 5.12
CA ILE A 356 -0.18 -32.73 6.02
C ILE A 356 0.54 -33.01 7.34
N GLY A 357 1.75 -33.57 7.27
CA GLY A 357 2.60 -33.78 8.44
C GLY A 357 3.24 -32.52 9.01
N LYS A 358 3.15 -31.39 8.28
CA LYS A 358 3.87 -30.13 8.55
C LYS A 358 5.37 -30.31 8.75
N THR A 359 5.99 -31.02 7.81
CA THR A 359 7.44 -31.25 7.80
C THR A 359 8.08 -30.83 6.50
N VAL A 360 9.38 -30.54 6.55
CA VAL A 360 10.23 -30.39 5.37
C VAL A 360 11.40 -31.38 5.45
N THR A 361 11.85 -31.88 4.30
CA THR A 361 13.04 -32.73 4.21
C THR A 361 14.15 -31.97 3.49
N ASP A 362 15.32 -31.92 4.11
CA ASP A 362 16.48 -31.24 3.55
C ASP A 362 17.32 -32.13 2.61
N SER A 363 18.34 -31.53 1.99
CA SER A 363 19.23 -32.19 1.04
C SER A 363 20.13 -33.27 1.65
N LYS A 364 20.18 -33.39 2.98
CA LYS A 364 20.85 -34.47 3.70
C LYS A 364 19.88 -35.59 4.10
N GLY A 365 18.60 -35.42 3.83
CA GLY A 365 17.54 -36.36 4.20
C GLY A 365 17.02 -36.18 5.62
N GLU A 366 17.41 -35.10 6.32
CA GLU A 366 16.89 -34.80 7.66
C GLU A 366 15.48 -34.20 7.55
N VAL A 367 14.61 -34.55 8.49
CA VAL A 367 13.21 -34.11 8.55
C VAL A 367 13.04 -33.08 9.66
N HIS A 368 12.47 -31.93 9.30
CA HIS A 368 12.28 -30.79 10.21
C HIS A 368 10.79 -30.46 10.33
N GLN A 369 10.28 -30.40 11.56
CA GLN A 369 8.89 -30.01 11.85
C GLN A 369 8.74 -28.49 11.82
N TYR A 370 7.60 -27.99 11.34
CA TYR A 370 7.25 -26.57 11.41
C TYR A 370 5.80 -26.37 11.89
N ASP A 371 5.54 -25.20 12.48
CA ASP A 371 4.19 -24.66 12.65
C ASP A 371 3.83 -23.73 11.50
N VAL A 372 4.81 -22.96 11.05
CA VAL A 372 4.73 -22.01 9.93
C VAL A 372 5.89 -22.25 8.95
N LEU A 373 5.58 -22.34 7.66
CA LEU A 373 6.57 -22.44 6.59
C LEU A 373 6.51 -21.18 5.70
N ILE A 374 7.65 -20.53 5.50
CA ILE A 374 7.78 -19.34 4.66
C ILE A 374 8.65 -19.69 3.44
N LEU A 375 8.07 -19.55 2.24
CA LEU A 375 8.76 -19.77 0.97
C LEU A 375 9.38 -18.44 0.49
N GLY A 376 10.70 -18.32 0.69
CA GLY A 376 11.52 -17.15 0.34
C GLY A 376 12.59 -17.44 -0.73
N MET A 377 12.38 -18.46 -1.57
CA MET A 377 13.36 -19.00 -2.52
C MET A 377 13.68 -18.07 -3.71
N GLY A 378 12.94 -16.97 -3.87
CA GLY A 378 13.14 -15.98 -4.91
C GLY A 378 13.07 -16.56 -6.34
N SER A 379 14.02 -16.18 -7.18
CA SER A 379 14.07 -16.55 -8.60
C SER A 379 15.49 -16.83 -9.07
N ARG A 380 15.61 -17.54 -10.20
CA ARG A 380 16.87 -17.84 -10.91
C ARG A 380 16.93 -17.09 -12.24
N ALA A 381 18.12 -17.00 -12.84
CA ALA A 381 18.27 -16.43 -14.18
C ALA A 381 17.44 -17.23 -15.20
N ASN A 382 16.74 -16.53 -16.09
CA ASN A 382 16.02 -17.15 -17.20
C ASN A 382 17.02 -17.45 -18.32
N VAL A 383 17.35 -18.73 -18.51
CA VAL A 383 18.28 -19.18 -19.55
C VAL A 383 17.56 -20.18 -20.46
N PRO A 384 17.43 -19.90 -21.77
CA PRO A 384 16.87 -20.84 -22.74
C PRO A 384 17.72 -22.11 -22.83
N LYS A 385 17.10 -23.25 -23.11
CA LYS A 385 17.76 -24.57 -23.10
C LYS A 385 18.86 -24.73 -24.16
N ASP A 386 18.76 -23.96 -25.23
CA ASP A 386 19.68 -23.91 -26.36
C ASP A 386 20.92 -23.05 -26.11
N VAL A 387 20.96 -22.28 -25.02
CA VAL A 387 22.14 -21.53 -24.63
C VAL A 387 23.18 -22.46 -23.98
N PRO A 388 24.40 -22.58 -24.52
CA PRO A 388 25.41 -23.54 -24.06
C PRO A 388 26.13 -23.03 -22.80
N MET A 389 25.44 -23.02 -21.66
CA MET A 389 26.00 -22.54 -20.38
C MET A 389 27.21 -23.35 -19.86
N ASN A 390 27.47 -24.52 -20.46
CA ASN A 390 28.65 -25.34 -20.17
C ASN A 390 29.92 -24.85 -20.90
N LEU A 391 29.79 -23.99 -21.92
CA LEU A 391 30.93 -23.41 -22.62
C LEU A 391 31.64 -22.37 -21.73
N LYS A 392 32.97 -22.41 -21.63
CA LYS A 392 33.71 -21.43 -20.83
C LYS A 392 33.51 -20.01 -21.37
N GLY A 393 33.36 -19.03 -20.50
CA GLY A 393 33.05 -17.66 -20.88
C GLY A 393 31.54 -17.35 -20.97
N MET A 394 30.67 -18.32 -20.71
CA MET A 394 29.22 -18.11 -20.59
C MET A 394 28.82 -17.87 -19.12
N PHE A 395 28.14 -16.76 -18.84
CA PHE A 395 27.77 -16.37 -17.48
C PHE A 395 26.32 -15.90 -17.37
N THR A 396 25.79 -16.03 -16.16
CA THR A 396 24.63 -15.29 -15.65
C THR A 396 25.10 -14.41 -14.50
N MET A 397 24.24 -13.55 -13.96
CA MET A 397 24.57 -12.77 -12.76
C MET A 397 23.39 -12.83 -11.78
N ARG A 398 23.42 -13.77 -10.83
CA ARG A 398 22.34 -13.93 -9.84
C ARG A 398 22.84 -14.24 -8.43
N SER A 399 23.89 -15.05 -8.31
CA SER A 399 24.47 -15.46 -7.03
C SER A 399 25.86 -14.85 -6.82
N ARG A 400 26.39 -14.94 -5.60
CA ARG A 400 27.81 -14.64 -5.35
C ARG A 400 28.72 -15.50 -6.24
N GLN A 401 28.42 -16.79 -6.33
CA GLN A 401 29.19 -17.75 -7.13
C GLN A 401 29.25 -17.37 -8.61
N ASP A 402 28.20 -16.73 -9.15
CA ASP A 402 28.22 -16.19 -10.50
C ASP A 402 29.19 -15.00 -10.62
N ALA A 403 29.14 -14.08 -9.65
CA ALA A 403 29.99 -12.90 -9.63
C ALA A 403 31.47 -13.25 -9.46
N ASP A 404 31.80 -14.17 -8.53
CA ASP A 404 33.17 -14.63 -8.30
C ASP A 404 33.73 -15.32 -9.55
N ARG A 405 32.99 -16.29 -10.13
CA ARG A 405 33.42 -16.97 -11.38
C ARG A 405 33.60 -15.99 -12.54
N PHE A 406 32.72 -15.00 -12.66
CA PHE A 406 32.82 -13.99 -13.71
C PHE A 406 34.06 -13.11 -13.53
N LYS A 407 34.28 -12.62 -12.30
CA LYS A 407 35.41 -11.76 -11.94
C LYS A 407 36.75 -12.46 -12.17
N ASP A 408 36.85 -13.74 -11.79
CA ASP A 408 38.06 -14.54 -11.97
C ASP A 408 38.37 -14.83 -13.45
N TYR A 409 37.35 -14.79 -14.32
CA TYR A 409 37.50 -15.02 -15.76
C TYR A 409 37.78 -13.73 -16.56
N LEU A 410 37.51 -12.57 -15.97
CA LEU A 410 37.67 -11.27 -16.60
C LEU A 410 39.16 -10.89 -16.69
N PHE A 411 39.61 -10.43 -17.86
CA PHE A 411 40.99 -9.99 -18.07
C PHE A 411 41.04 -8.60 -18.74
N PRO A 412 42.12 -7.81 -18.57
CA PRO A 412 42.19 -6.46 -19.13
C PRO A 412 41.87 -6.44 -20.63
N GLY A 413 40.92 -5.59 -21.02
CA GLY A 413 40.51 -5.43 -22.42
C GLY A 413 39.59 -6.52 -22.99
N SER A 414 39.05 -7.45 -22.18
CA SER A 414 38.04 -8.41 -22.65
C SER A 414 36.90 -7.73 -23.42
N HIS A 415 36.39 -8.41 -24.46
CA HIS A 415 35.14 -8.05 -25.11
C HIS A 415 34.00 -8.88 -24.54
N VAL A 416 33.12 -8.21 -23.79
CA VAL A 416 31.95 -8.79 -23.15
C VAL A 416 30.69 -8.50 -23.96
N VAL A 417 29.97 -9.54 -24.34
CA VAL A 417 28.63 -9.40 -24.92
C VAL A 417 27.57 -9.64 -23.86
N VAL A 418 26.68 -8.67 -23.66
CA VAL A 418 25.53 -8.77 -22.76
C VAL A 418 24.27 -9.06 -23.59
N VAL A 419 23.66 -10.21 -23.38
CA VAL A 419 22.41 -10.61 -24.04
C VAL A 419 21.24 -10.22 -23.15
N GLY A 420 20.55 -9.15 -23.53
CA GLY A 420 19.42 -8.57 -22.81
C GLY A 420 19.72 -7.16 -22.28
N GLY A 421 19.08 -6.16 -22.86
CA GLY A 421 19.14 -4.75 -22.47
C GLY A 421 18.13 -4.37 -21.38
N GLY A 422 17.93 -5.23 -20.38
CA GLY A 422 17.16 -4.92 -19.17
C GLY A 422 18.03 -4.29 -18.07
N VAL A 423 17.45 -4.00 -16.90
CA VAL A 423 18.13 -3.32 -15.76
C VAL A 423 19.53 -3.92 -15.48
N LEU A 424 19.58 -5.22 -15.17
CA LEU A 424 20.84 -5.92 -14.85
C LEU A 424 21.84 -5.86 -16.01
N GLY A 425 21.37 -6.05 -17.25
CA GLY A 425 22.24 -6.06 -18.42
C GLY A 425 22.87 -4.68 -18.66
N ILE A 426 22.09 -3.61 -18.49
CA ILE A 426 22.58 -2.24 -18.65
C ILE A 426 23.50 -1.83 -17.49
N GLU A 427 23.18 -2.21 -16.24
CA GLU A 427 24.06 -1.96 -15.09
C GLU A 427 25.41 -2.68 -15.27
N MET A 428 25.39 -3.95 -15.65
CA MET A 428 26.61 -4.71 -15.97
C MET A 428 27.39 -4.07 -17.11
N ALA A 429 26.71 -3.64 -18.19
CA ALA A 429 27.38 -3.00 -19.32
C ALA A 429 28.08 -1.70 -18.91
N GLY A 430 27.42 -0.88 -18.07
CA GLY A 430 28.00 0.33 -17.50
C GLY A 430 29.22 0.03 -16.64
N SER A 431 29.09 -0.87 -15.65
CA SER A 431 30.18 -1.24 -14.73
C SER A 431 31.40 -1.81 -15.48
N LEU A 432 31.19 -2.67 -16.47
CA LEU A 432 32.28 -3.25 -17.27
C LEU A 432 32.98 -2.22 -18.15
N ARG A 433 32.22 -1.23 -18.65
CA ARG A 433 32.79 -0.17 -19.45
C ARG A 433 33.65 0.77 -18.61
N GLU A 434 33.25 1.06 -17.38
CA GLU A 434 34.04 1.81 -16.40
C GLU A 434 35.36 1.11 -16.04
N MET A 435 35.38 -0.22 -16.10
CA MET A 435 36.60 -1.04 -15.97
C MET A 435 37.44 -1.11 -17.26
N ASN A 436 37.11 -0.33 -18.30
CA ASN A 436 37.77 -0.28 -19.61
C ASN A 436 37.66 -1.56 -20.45
N HIS A 437 36.61 -2.38 -20.26
CA HIS A 437 36.31 -3.49 -21.17
C HIS A 437 35.53 -3.00 -22.40
N LYS A 438 35.62 -3.77 -23.50
CA LYS A 438 34.74 -3.57 -24.65
C LYS A 438 33.41 -4.24 -24.34
N VAL A 439 32.30 -3.53 -24.55
CA VAL A 439 30.96 -4.06 -24.25
C VAL A 439 30.04 -3.90 -25.43
N THR A 440 29.32 -4.97 -25.75
CA THR A 440 28.24 -4.96 -26.74
C THR A 440 26.96 -5.51 -26.10
N VAL A 441 25.85 -4.81 -26.24
CA VAL A 441 24.53 -5.22 -25.74
C VAL A 441 23.68 -5.70 -26.90
N ILE A 442 23.08 -6.88 -26.77
CA ILE A 442 22.13 -7.44 -27.74
C ILE A 442 20.73 -7.37 -27.13
N GLN A 443 19.82 -6.68 -27.80
CA GLN A 443 18.45 -6.49 -27.36
C GLN A 443 17.47 -6.98 -28.43
N ARG A 444 16.60 -7.91 -28.03
CA ARG A 444 15.63 -8.55 -28.93
C ARG A 444 14.53 -7.61 -29.42
N SER A 445 14.12 -6.63 -28.61
CA SER A 445 13.12 -5.64 -29.01
C SER A 445 13.77 -4.39 -29.60
N SER A 446 12.95 -3.45 -30.07
CA SER A 446 13.40 -2.16 -30.61
C SER A 446 13.77 -1.15 -29.53
N ARG A 447 13.69 -1.52 -28.24
CA ARG A 447 13.86 -0.63 -27.09
C ARG A 447 14.64 -1.30 -25.97
N LEU A 448 15.45 -0.50 -25.27
CA LEU A 448 16.06 -0.89 -24.00
C LEU A 448 15.05 -0.73 -22.89
N MET A 449 15.09 -1.64 -21.90
CA MET A 449 14.25 -1.55 -20.71
C MET A 449 12.77 -1.26 -21.06
N ASP A 450 12.24 -1.98 -22.06
CA ASP A 450 10.93 -1.77 -22.68
C ASP A 450 9.72 -1.91 -21.74
N ARG A 451 9.94 -2.46 -20.55
CA ARG A 451 8.97 -2.54 -19.44
C ARG A 451 9.06 -1.39 -18.45
N GLN A 452 10.20 -0.67 -18.44
CA GLN A 452 10.51 0.37 -17.46
C GLN A 452 10.55 1.78 -18.07
N PHE A 453 10.64 1.92 -19.39
CA PHE A 453 10.63 3.19 -20.09
C PHE A 453 9.72 3.17 -21.30
N ASP A 454 9.26 4.36 -21.67
CA ASP A 454 8.61 4.60 -22.95
C ASP A 454 9.63 4.80 -24.08
N ASN A 455 9.15 5.14 -25.28
CA ASN A 455 9.99 5.33 -26.45
C ASN A 455 11.07 6.39 -26.25
N LEU A 456 10.71 7.55 -25.69
CA LEU A 456 11.67 8.64 -25.50
C LEU A 456 12.67 8.31 -24.40
N GLY A 457 12.22 7.75 -23.27
CA GLY A 457 13.10 7.34 -22.20
C GLY A 457 14.11 6.27 -22.64
N SER A 458 13.67 5.28 -23.42
CA SER A 458 14.57 4.27 -24.00
C SER A 458 15.57 4.90 -24.99
N HIS A 459 15.17 5.90 -25.77
CA HIS A 459 16.06 6.55 -26.71
C HIS A 459 17.15 7.38 -26.02
N LEU A 460 16.79 8.13 -24.97
CA LEU A 460 17.76 8.87 -24.17
C LEU A 460 18.75 7.94 -23.47
N LEU A 461 18.28 6.78 -22.98
CA LEU A 461 19.16 5.74 -22.45
C LEU A 461 20.11 5.20 -23.52
N HIS A 462 19.65 5.01 -24.75
CA HIS A 462 20.51 4.57 -25.85
C HIS A 462 21.66 5.55 -26.12
N GLU A 463 21.36 6.84 -26.21
CA GLU A 463 22.38 7.87 -26.41
C GLU A 463 23.44 7.85 -25.28
N GLU A 464 22.99 7.68 -24.04
CA GLU A 464 23.87 7.58 -22.87
C GLU A 464 24.82 6.38 -22.94
N LEU A 465 24.36 5.24 -23.47
CA LEU A 465 25.21 4.06 -23.67
C LEU A 465 26.19 4.25 -24.82
N VAL A 466 25.75 4.88 -25.92
CA VAL A 466 26.62 5.16 -27.07
C VAL A 466 27.75 6.13 -26.69
N ASP A 467 27.46 7.17 -25.92
CA ASP A 467 28.48 8.11 -25.43
C ASP A 467 29.55 7.43 -24.55
N ARG A 468 29.18 6.35 -23.87
CA ARG A 468 30.09 5.51 -23.09
C ARG A 468 30.87 4.53 -23.96
N ASN A 469 30.64 4.52 -25.27
CA ASN A 469 31.16 3.55 -26.24
C ASN A 469 30.69 2.11 -25.93
N ILE A 470 29.42 1.95 -25.58
CA ILE A 470 28.75 0.66 -25.49
C ILE A 470 27.98 0.47 -26.79
N GLU A 471 28.33 -0.56 -27.57
CA GLU A 471 27.64 -0.89 -28.81
C GLU A 471 26.31 -1.57 -28.48
N VAL A 472 25.22 -1.22 -29.18
CA VAL A 472 23.89 -1.81 -28.95
C VAL A 472 23.29 -2.30 -30.27
N PHE A 473 22.89 -3.57 -30.31
CA PHE A 473 22.17 -4.18 -31.43
C PHE A 473 20.70 -4.42 -31.02
N TYR A 474 19.77 -3.76 -31.71
CA TYR A 474 18.32 -3.90 -31.50
C TYR A 474 17.68 -4.88 -32.47
N ASN A 475 16.47 -5.33 -32.13
CA ASN A 475 15.65 -6.23 -32.96
C ASN A 475 16.41 -7.49 -33.39
N ASP A 476 17.33 -7.95 -32.54
CA ASP A 476 18.21 -9.05 -32.88
C ASP A 476 18.42 -9.98 -31.69
N GLU A 477 18.74 -11.22 -31.99
CA GLU A 477 18.97 -12.24 -30.97
C GLU A 477 20.08 -13.19 -31.39
N VAL A 478 20.73 -13.77 -30.39
CA VAL A 478 21.80 -14.73 -30.63
C VAL A 478 21.20 -15.99 -31.24
N GLN A 479 21.65 -16.33 -32.44
CA GLN A 479 21.30 -17.57 -33.14
C GLN A 479 22.26 -18.70 -32.75
N THR A 480 23.56 -18.41 -32.71
CA THR A 480 24.59 -19.42 -32.47
C THR A 480 25.73 -18.84 -31.64
N TYR A 481 26.24 -19.61 -30.69
CA TYR A 481 27.47 -19.33 -29.96
C TYR A 481 28.63 -20.09 -30.61
N PHE A 482 29.74 -19.41 -30.89
CA PHE A 482 30.93 -19.99 -31.50
C PHE A 482 31.97 -20.37 -30.44
N GLY A 483 32.74 -21.41 -30.74
CA GLY A 483 33.87 -21.88 -29.95
C GLY A 483 33.72 -23.33 -29.51
N LYS A 484 34.85 -24.01 -29.28
CA LYS A 484 34.88 -25.44 -28.92
C LYS A 484 34.89 -25.64 -27.40
N ASP A 485 35.89 -25.06 -26.74
CA ASP A 485 36.10 -25.18 -25.28
C ASP A 485 35.70 -23.92 -24.51
N LYS A 486 35.73 -22.76 -25.18
CA LYS A 486 35.32 -21.44 -24.68
C LYS A 486 34.58 -20.67 -25.76
N VAL A 487 33.78 -19.67 -25.37
CA VAL A 487 33.14 -18.77 -26.32
C VAL A 487 34.20 -17.92 -27.04
N GLU A 488 34.07 -17.82 -28.35
CA GLU A 488 34.94 -17.01 -29.23
C GLU A 488 34.15 -15.95 -30.01
N GLY A 489 32.82 -16.02 -29.93
CA GLY A 489 31.91 -15.08 -30.56
C GLY A 489 30.50 -15.60 -30.63
N ILE A 490 29.63 -14.80 -31.24
CA ILE A 490 28.22 -15.09 -31.47
C ILE A 490 27.82 -14.74 -32.91
N LEU A 491 26.85 -15.46 -33.43
CA LEU A 491 26.11 -15.12 -34.64
C LEU A 491 24.74 -14.62 -34.23
N LEU A 492 24.36 -13.44 -34.69
CA LEU A 492 23.02 -12.92 -34.55
C LEU A 492 22.13 -13.38 -35.70
N ARG A 493 20.80 -13.39 -35.51
CA ARG A 493 19.84 -13.78 -36.56
C ARG A 493 19.89 -12.90 -37.80
N SER A 494 20.28 -11.64 -37.64
CA SER A 494 20.54 -10.73 -38.76
C SER A 494 21.72 -11.15 -39.65
N GLY A 495 22.54 -12.12 -39.21
CA GLY A 495 23.78 -12.53 -39.88
C GLY A 495 25.03 -11.83 -39.36
N HIS A 496 24.91 -10.85 -38.45
CA HIS A 496 26.07 -10.21 -37.84
C HIS A 496 26.86 -11.20 -36.97
N LYS A 497 28.16 -11.27 -37.22
CA LYS A 497 29.09 -12.05 -36.42
C LYS A 497 29.89 -11.13 -35.52
N ILE A 498 29.82 -11.37 -34.21
CA ILE A 498 30.51 -10.58 -33.19
C ILE A 498 31.49 -11.51 -32.48
N THR A 499 32.78 -11.21 -32.56
CA THR A 499 33.80 -11.90 -31.75
C THR A 499 33.69 -11.44 -30.32
N CYS A 500 33.78 -12.33 -29.34
CA CYS A 500 33.76 -11.96 -27.92
C CYS A 500 34.44 -13.01 -27.06
N ASP A 501 34.96 -12.57 -25.92
CA ASP A 501 35.65 -13.45 -24.96
C ASP A 501 34.68 -13.99 -23.90
N ILE A 502 33.61 -13.22 -23.64
CA ILE A 502 32.67 -13.46 -22.55
C ILE A 502 31.25 -13.11 -23.03
N CYS A 503 30.27 -13.92 -22.65
CA CYS A 503 28.86 -13.64 -22.86
C CYS A 503 28.06 -13.74 -21.56
N ILE A 504 27.33 -12.67 -21.22
CA ILE A 504 26.45 -12.59 -20.06
C ILE A 504 24.99 -12.69 -20.53
N VAL A 505 24.25 -13.67 -20.02
CA VAL A 505 22.83 -13.86 -20.33
C VAL A 505 21.99 -13.16 -19.26
N ALA A 506 21.32 -12.07 -19.63
CA ALA A 506 20.57 -11.18 -18.75
C ALA A 506 19.12 -10.94 -19.25
N ILE A 507 18.44 -12.00 -19.69
CA ILE A 507 17.10 -11.93 -20.31
C ILE A 507 15.92 -12.06 -19.32
N GLY A 508 16.16 -11.73 -18.04
CA GLY A 508 15.17 -11.79 -16.95
C GLY A 508 15.33 -12.99 -16.02
N THR A 509 14.32 -13.23 -15.19
CA THR A 509 14.34 -14.25 -14.14
C THR A 509 13.10 -15.16 -14.19
N LEU A 510 13.21 -16.33 -13.58
CA LEU A 510 12.13 -17.30 -13.39
C LEU A 510 12.00 -17.64 -11.89
N PRO A 511 10.81 -17.49 -11.27
CA PRO A 511 10.58 -17.88 -9.88
C PRO A 511 10.85 -19.37 -9.62
N ASN A 512 11.46 -19.67 -8.47
CA ASN A 512 11.80 -21.04 -8.05
C ASN A 512 10.58 -21.73 -7.41
N MET A 513 9.67 -22.23 -8.24
CA MET A 513 8.37 -22.77 -7.79
C MET A 513 8.30 -24.30 -7.72
N GLU A 514 9.36 -25.01 -8.11
CA GLU A 514 9.36 -26.46 -8.22
C GLU A 514 8.91 -27.13 -6.92
N LEU A 515 9.55 -26.78 -5.80
CA LEU A 515 9.22 -27.29 -4.47
C LEU A 515 7.75 -27.01 -4.08
N ALA A 516 7.24 -25.82 -4.40
CA ALA A 516 5.86 -25.44 -4.09
C ALA A 516 4.83 -26.21 -4.95
N ARG A 517 5.15 -26.45 -6.22
CA ARG A 517 4.29 -27.24 -7.14
C ARG A 517 4.26 -28.70 -6.73
N ASP A 518 5.40 -29.27 -6.38
CA ASP A 518 5.50 -30.66 -5.93
C ASP A 518 4.76 -30.87 -4.60
N ALA A 519 4.71 -29.84 -3.74
CA ALA A 519 3.88 -29.79 -2.53
C ALA A 519 2.37 -29.61 -2.81
N GLY A 520 1.97 -29.44 -4.08
CA GLY A 520 0.59 -29.22 -4.49
C GLY A 520 0.02 -27.87 -4.05
N LEU A 521 0.84 -26.82 -4.00
CA LEU A 521 0.39 -25.43 -3.78
C LEU A 521 -0.05 -24.80 -5.10
N VAL A 522 -1.04 -23.90 -5.05
CA VAL A 522 -1.50 -23.19 -6.24
C VAL A 522 -0.40 -22.26 -6.76
N CYS A 523 0.10 -22.58 -7.96
CA CYS A 523 1.15 -21.84 -8.64
C CYS A 523 0.71 -21.44 -10.05
N LYS A 524 1.05 -20.21 -10.47
CA LYS A 524 0.91 -19.74 -11.85
C LYS A 524 2.28 -19.27 -12.36
N ARG A 525 2.51 -17.95 -12.40
CA ARG A 525 3.81 -17.33 -12.67
C ARG A 525 4.71 -17.32 -11.43
N GLY A 526 4.09 -17.26 -10.25
CA GLY A 526 4.68 -17.46 -8.92
C GLY A 526 3.79 -18.37 -8.06
N VAL A 527 4.12 -18.47 -6.77
CA VAL A 527 3.25 -19.08 -5.76
C VAL A 527 2.12 -18.10 -5.44
N VAL A 528 0.87 -18.49 -5.65
CA VAL A 528 -0.28 -17.59 -5.48
C VAL A 528 -0.53 -17.35 -4.00
N ILE A 529 -0.66 -16.07 -3.63
CA ILE A 529 -0.89 -15.63 -2.25
C ILE A 529 -2.09 -14.67 -2.12
N ASN A 530 -2.67 -14.63 -0.92
CA ASN A 530 -3.69 -13.64 -0.53
C ASN A 530 -3.06 -12.37 0.09
N GLU A 531 -3.90 -11.45 0.60
CA GLU A 531 -3.50 -10.20 1.25
C GLU A 531 -2.66 -10.39 2.52
N ARG A 532 -2.64 -11.59 3.12
CA ARG A 532 -1.80 -11.95 4.28
C ARG A 532 -0.53 -12.70 3.89
N LEU A 533 -0.25 -12.78 2.59
CA LEU A 533 0.84 -13.56 1.99
C LEU A 533 0.73 -15.08 2.19
N GLN A 534 -0.45 -15.54 2.60
CA GLN A 534 -0.77 -16.95 2.80
C GLN A 534 -1.03 -17.61 1.44
N THR A 535 -0.52 -18.83 1.27
CA THR A 535 -0.72 -19.63 0.06
C THR A 535 -2.08 -20.34 0.08
N SER A 536 -2.28 -21.33 -0.80
CA SER A 536 -3.44 -22.23 -0.74
C SER A 536 -3.47 -23.13 0.51
N ASP A 537 -2.39 -23.17 1.29
CA ASP A 537 -2.32 -23.86 2.58
C ASP A 537 -2.23 -22.84 3.73
N ALA A 538 -2.99 -23.07 4.81
CA ALA A 538 -3.12 -22.10 5.89
C ALA A 538 -1.83 -21.91 6.71
N SER A 539 -0.92 -22.89 6.70
CA SER A 539 0.35 -22.86 7.45
C SER A 539 1.55 -22.52 6.57
N ILE A 540 1.36 -22.26 5.26
CA ILE A 540 2.43 -21.97 4.31
C ILE A 540 2.24 -20.59 3.68
N PHE A 541 3.28 -19.78 3.71
CA PHE A 541 3.33 -18.40 3.22
C PHE A 541 4.41 -18.27 2.13
N ALA A 542 4.33 -17.24 1.30
CA ALA A 542 5.37 -16.95 0.31
C ALA A 542 5.68 -15.45 0.26
N ILE A 543 6.98 -15.12 0.21
CA ILE A 543 7.48 -13.73 0.21
C ILE A 543 8.63 -13.54 -0.79
N GLY A 544 8.83 -12.31 -1.23
CA GLY A 544 9.81 -11.92 -2.23
C GLY A 544 9.37 -12.23 -3.66
N GLU A 545 10.33 -12.37 -4.56
CA GLU A 545 10.07 -12.50 -6.01
C GLU A 545 9.25 -13.75 -6.41
N ILE A 546 9.16 -14.74 -5.53
CA ILE A 546 8.39 -15.96 -5.77
C ILE A 546 6.88 -15.75 -5.58
N ALA A 547 6.49 -14.75 -4.78
CA ALA A 547 5.10 -14.52 -4.41
C ALA A 547 4.33 -13.83 -5.55
N GLU A 548 3.24 -14.46 -5.99
CA GLU A 548 2.30 -13.90 -6.95
C GLU A 548 1.07 -13.36 -6.23
N PHE A 549 0.91 -12.05 -6.25
CA PHE A 549 -0.22 -11.36 -5.64
C PHE A 549 -1.04 -10.67 -6.73
N LYS A 550 -2.34 -10.99 -6.83
CA LYS A 550 -3.28 -10.43 -7.84
C LYS A 550 -2.72 -10.51 -9.28
N ASN A 551 -2.16 -11.66 -9.64
CA ASN A 551 -1.52 -11.96 -10.94
C ASN A 551 -0.23 -11.15 -11.24
N MET A 552 0.36 -10.51 -10.23
CA MET A 552 1.58 -9.72 -10.33
C MET A 552 2.72 -10.33 -9.52
N LEU A 553 3.94 -10.25 -10.07
CA LEU A 553 5.18 -10.58 -9.39
C LEU A 553 5.95 -9.29 -9.11
N TYR A 554 6.57 -9.21 -7.93
CA TYR A 554 7.34 -8.04 -7.53
C TYR A 554 8.83 -8.37 -7.44
N GLY A 555 9.56 -8.02 -8.50
CA GLY A 555 10.99 -8.29 -8.66
C GLY A 555 11.92 -7.27 -7.99
N ILE A 556 11.54 -6.67 -6.85
CA ILE A 556 12.31 -5.59 -6.21
C ILE A 556 12.45 -5.81 -4.70
N THR A 557 13.61 -5.45 -4.14
CA THR A 557 13.92 -5.57 -2.70
C THR A 557 12.88 -4.86 -1.83
N ALA A 558 12.45 -3.66 -2.22
CA ALA A 558 11.45 -2.89 -1.48
C ALA A 558 10.11 -3.64 -1.33
N ALA A 559 9.72 -4.44 -2.32
CA ALA A 559 8.51 -5.25 -2.23
C ALA A 559 8.69 -6.44 -1.29
N ALA A 560 9.87 -7.09 -1.32
CA ALA A 560 10.19 -8.17 -0.39
C ALA A 560 10.20 -7.69 1.08
N GLU A 561 10.73 -6.49 1.34
CA GLU A 561 10.68 -5.84 2.67
C GLU A 561 9.23 -5.55 3.10
N GLN A 562 8.43 -4.92 2.23
CA GLN A 562 7.02 -4.64 2.54
C GLN A 562 6.20 -5.91 2.81
N GLN A 563 6.46 -6.96 2.03
CA GLN A 563 5.84 -8.26 2.23
C GLN A 563 6.25 -8.87 3.57
N ALA A 564 7.55 -8.88 3.87
CA ALA A 564 8.06 -9.34 5.15
C ALA A 564 7.47 -8.59 6.35
N ASP A 565 7.34 -7.26 6.28
CA ASP A 565 6.74 -6.44 7.33
C ASP A 565 5.29 -6.84 7.59
N VAL A 566 4.48 -6.98 6.53
CA VAL A 566 3.08 -7.40 6.65
C VAL A 566 2.97 -8.79 7.27
N LEU A 567 3.78 -9.75 6.79
CA LEU A 567 3.75 -11.11 7.30
C LEU A 567 4.19 -11.18 8.77
N ALA A 568 5.21 -10.42 9.14
CA ALA A 568 5.68 -10.34 10.53
C ALA A 568 4.57 -9.87 11.47
N GLN A 569 3.85 -8.80 11.11
CA GLN A 569 2.73 -8.29 11.90
C GLN A 569 1.57 -9.29 11.96
N PHE A 570 1.22 -9.91 10.84
CA PHE A 570 0.15 -10.90 10.77
C PHE A 570 0.45 -12.14 11.63
N LEU A 571 1.67 -12.71 11.53
CA LEU A 571 2.09 -13.85 12.35
C LEU A 571 2.21 -13.49 13.84
N ASN A 572 2.50 -12.22 14.16
CA ASN A 572 2.43 -11.73 15.54
C ASN A 572 0.99 -11.57 16.07
N GLY A 573 -0.01 -11.69 15.19
CA GLY A 573 -1.43 -11.68 15.53
C GLY A 573 -2.18 -10.42 15.08
N ASP A 574 -1.55 -9.44 14.44
CA ASP A 574 -2.21 -8.23 13.91
C ASP A 574 -3.04 -8.58 12.67
N ASP A 575 -4.33 -8.89 12.88
CA ASP A 575 -5.28 -9.16 11.80
C ASP A 575 -5.64 -7.90 10.99
N SER A 576 -5.07 -6.72 11.25
CA SER A 576 -5.21 -5.56 10.36
C SER A 576 -4.10 -5.48 9.30
N ALA A 577 -3.01 -6.24 9.46
CA ALA A 577 -1.85 -6.19 8.57
C ALA A 577 -2.13 -6.83 7.19
N VAL A 578 -2.38 -6.01 6.18
CA VAL A 578 -2.70 -6.43 4.80
C VAL A 578 -1.70 -5.91 3.78
N TYR A 579 -1.36 -6.74 2.82
CA TYR A 579 -0.55 -6.39 1.67
C TYR A 579 -1.45 -5.98 0.50
N ASN A 580 -1.25 -4.75 0.02
CA ASN A 580 -2.04 -4.16 -1.07
C ASN A 580 -1.33 -4.21 -2.44
N GLY A 581 -0.19 -4.90 -2.52
CA GLY A 581 0.73 -4.82 -3.65
C GLY A 581 1.76 -3.70 -3.46
N SER A 582 2.89 -3.81 -4.16
CA SER A 582 3.97 -2.82 -4.10
C SER A 582 3.99 -1.96 -5.36
N THR A 583 4.38 -0.68 -5.24
CA THR A 583 4.65 0.15 -6.41
C THR A 583 5.95 -0.30 -7.06
N LEU A 584 5.87 -0.71 -8.33
CA LEU A 584 7.05 -1.00 -9.13
C LEU A 584 7.82 0.29 -9.39
N MET A 585 9.13 0.24 -9.16
CA MET A 585 10.03 1.36 -9.37
C MET A 585 11.39 0.84 -9.81
N ASN A 586 12.08 1.58 -10.65
CA ASN A 586 13.39 1.24 -11.16
C ASN A 586 14.28 2.47 -11.08
N ILE A 587 15.49 2.31 -10.56
CA ILE A 587 16.51 3.34 -10.53
C ILE A 587 17.73 2.69 -11.14
N LEU A 588 18.18 3.21 -12.29
CA LEU A 588 19.33 2.64 -12.98
C LEU A 588 20.62 3.03 -12.26
N LYS A 589 21.42 2.04 -11.87
CA LYS A 589 22.67 2.25 -11.13
C LYS A 589 23.89 2.24 -12.05
N VAL A 590 23.89 3.13 -13.03
CA VAL A 590 25.08 3.38 -13.85
C VAL A 590 25.67 4.73 -13.42
N HIS A 591 26.95 4.77 -13.05
CA HIS A 591 27.56 5.97 -12.48
C HIS A 591 27.46 7.15 -13.46
N GLY A 592 26.99 8.30 -12.98
CA GLY A 592 26.76 9.50 -13.80
C GLY A 592 25.42 9.52 -14.56
N THR A 593 24.59 8.48 -14.46
CA THR A 593 23.23 8.49 -15.02
C THR A 593 22.20 8.87 -13.94
N ASN A 594 21.24 9.72 -14.31
CA ASN A 594 20.11 10.09 -13.44
C ASN A 594 18.83 9.61 -14.09
N ILE A 595 18.54 8.31 -14.01
CA ILE A 595 17.40 7.68 -14.72
C ILE A 595 16.59 6.83 -13.76
N CYS A 596 15.29 7.08 -13.68
CA CYS A 596 14.36 6.26 -12.92
C CYS A 596 12.94 6.29 -13.47
N SER A 597 12.17 5.26 -13.10
CA SER A 597 10.73 5.18 -13.38
C SER A 597 9.97 4.61 -12.21
N ILE A 598 8.69 4.97 -12.10
CA ILE A 598 7.80 4.60 -10.99
C ILE A 598 6.40 4.39 -11.55
N GLY A 599 5.72 3.31 -11.16
CA GLY A 599 4.35 3.04 -11.58
C GLY A 599 4.23 2.79 -13.09
N LEU A 600 3.23 3.39 -13.73
CA LEU A 600 3.05 3.32 -15.17
C LEU A 600 4.12 4.13 -15.92
N THR A 601 4.59 3.59 -17.03
CA THR A 601 5.60 4.24 -17.90
C THR A 601 4.99 4.64 -19.25
N GLU A 602 3.99 3.90 -19.69
CA GLU A 602 3.17 4.18 -20.87
C GLU A 602 1.77 4.59 -20.41
N THR A 603 1.21 5.58 -21.09
CA THR A 603 -0.15 6.04 -20.80
C THR A 603 -1.13 5.14 -21.53
N PRO A 604 -2.09 4.53 -20.81
CA PRO A 604 -3.15 3.76 -21.45
C PRO A 604 -3.92 4.58 -22.50
N GLU A 605 -4.40 3.93 -23.56
CA GLU A 605 -5.30 4.53 -24.55
C GLU A 605 -6.72 4.70 -23.98
N ASP A 606 -6.84 5.51 -22.93
CA ASP A 606 -8.07 5.79 -22.21
C ASP A 606 -8.11 7.30 -21.88
N PRO A 607 -9.15 8.04 -22.30
CA PRO A 607 -9.30 9.48 -22.03
C PRO A 607 -9.30 9.86 -20.55
N GLU A 608 -9.53 8.93 -19.62
CA GLU A 608 -9.41 9.18 -18.18
C GLU A 608 -7.95 9.30 -17.70
N TYR A 609 -6.98 8.98 -18.56
CA TYR A 609 -5.56 9.15 -18.29
C TYR A 609 -5.02 10.41 -18.98
N GLU A 610 -4.19 11.14 -18.25
CA GLU A 610 -3.61 12.39 -18.69
C GLU A 610 -2.08 12.34 -18.57
N GLU A 611 -1.38 13.03 -19.46
CA GLU A 611 0.07 13.15 -19.44
C GLU A 611 0.50 14.59 -19.18
N VAL A 612 1.49 14.77 -18.30
CA VAL A 612 2.21 16.03 -18.09
C VAL A 612 3.69 15.78 -18.38
N VAL A 613 4.22 16.48 -19.38
CA VAL A 613 5.56 16.20 -19.92
C VAL A 613 6.41 17.47 -19.96
N PHE A 614 7.65 17.35 -19.49
CA PHE A 614 8.70 18.36 -19.63
C PHE A 614 9.95 17.72 -20.25
N ILE A 615 10.43 18.30 -21.34
CA ILE A 615 11.56 17.76 -22.12
C ILE A 615 12.55 18.89 -22.45
N ASP A 616 13.82 18.65 -22.17
CA ASP A 616 14.96 19.35 -22.76
C ASP A 616 15.89 18.30 -23.36
N LYS A 617 15.76 18.06 -24.68
CA LYS A 617 16.53 17.02 -25.38
C LYS A 617 18.03 17.30 -25.36
N ALA A 618 18.43 18.56 -25.52
CA ALA A 618 19.85 18.93 -25.59
C ALA A 618 20.57 18.66 -24.26
N ARG A 619 19.84 18.82 -23.14
CA ARG A 619 20.35 18.50 -21.79
C ARG A 619 20.00 17.08 -21.32
N ARG A 620 19.36 16.26 -22.17
CA ARG A 620 18.79 14.94 -21.82
C ARG A 620 17.90 14.97 -20.57
N TYR A 621 17.17 16.05 -20.37
CA TYR A 621 16.17 16.15 -19.31
C TYR A 621 14.84 15.63 -19.84
N TYR A 622 14.27 14.64 -19.18
CA TYR A 622 12.94 14.14 -19.50
C TYR A 622 12.18 13.82 -18.21
N LYS A 623 11.05 14.49 -18.04
CA LYS A 623 10.08 14.23 -17.00
C LYS A 623 8.73 13.96 -17.64
N LYS A 624 8.17 12.80 -17.35
CA LYS A 624 6.81 12.44 -17.70
C LYS A 624 6.06 12.02 -16.45
N CYS A 625 4.88 12.57 -16.26
CA CYS A 625 3.95 12.21 -15.20
C CYS A 625 2.65 11.72 -15.85
N ILE A 626 2.17 10.57 -15.42
CA ILE A 626 0.90 9.97 -15.86
C ILE A 626 -0.10 10.11 -14.72
N ILE A 627 -1.24 10.72 -15.03
CA ILE A 627 -2.28 11.05 -14.06
C ILE A 627 -3.55 10.27 -14.41
N HIS A 628 -4.23 9.75 -13.40
CA HIS A 628 -5.55 9.15 -13.54
C HIS A 628 -6.43 9.60 -12.38
N LYS A 629 -7.59 10.20 -12.67
CA LYS A 629 -8.56 10.67 -11.66
C LYS A 629 -7.90 11.53 -10.56
N ASP A 630 -7.16 12.55 -10.98
CA ASP A 630 -6.39 13.47 -10.10
C ASP A 630 -5.28 12.81 -9.26
N MET A 631 -4.89 11.56 -9.54
CA MET A 631 -3.78 10.89 -8.85
C MET A 631 -2.61 10.67 -9.79
N LEU A 632 -1.39 10.87 -9.30
CA LEU A 632 -0.18 10.44 -10.01
C LEU A 632 -0.12 8.90 -9.98
N VAL A 633 -0.11 8.26 -11.15
CA VAL A 633 -0.09 6.78 -11.28
C VAL A 633 1.17 6.28 -11.99
N GLY A 634 1.98 7.18 -12.54
CA GLY A 634 3.21 6.84 -13.23
C GLY A 634 4.14 8.03 -13.38
N ALA A 635 5.45 7.77 -13.38
CA ALA A 635 6.44 8.79 -13.66
C ALA A 635 7.72 8.21 -14.30
N ILE A 636 8.32 8.97 -15.21
CA ILE A 636 9.68 8.75 -15.74
C ILE A 636 10.49 10.03 -15.49
N LEU A 637 11.66 9.89 -14.89
CA LEU A 637 12.58 10.98 -14.57
C LEU A 637 13.98 10.66 -15.13
N ILE A 638 14.46 11.50 -16.05
CA ILE A 638 15.76 11.39 -16.71
C ILE A 638 16.47 12.75 -16.63
N GLY A 639 17.76 12.72 -16.31
CA GLY A 639 18.60 13.91 -16.13
C GLY A 639 18.52 14.48 -14.71
N ASP A 640 17.36 14.39 -14.08
CA ASP A 640 17.09 14.83 -12.70
C ASP A 640 16.05 13.94 -12.03
N LYS A 641 16.41 13.38 -10.89
CA LYS A 641 15.58 12.46 -10.09
C LYS A 641 15.20 13.03 -8.72
N THR A 642 15.36 14.35 -8.51
CA THR A 642 15.18 14.99 -7.19
C THR A 642 13.77 14.79 -6.63
N GLU A 643 12.75 14.70 -7.48
CA GLU A 643 11.34 14.46 -7.08
C GLU A 643 10.97 12.98 -6.97
N PHE A 644 11.91 12.05 -7.20
CA PHE A 644 11.62 10.61 -7.19
C PHE A 644 10.91 10.17 -5.91
N LEU A 645 11.37 10.65 -4.75
CA LEU A 645 10.79 10.28 -3.46
C LEU A 645 9.36 10.81 -3.30
N GLU A 646 9.13 12.07 -3.65
CA GLU A 646 7.79 12.67 -3.59
C GLU A 646 6.82 11.92 -4.52
N PHE A 647 7.23 11.65 -5.76
CA PHE A 647 6.39 10.93 -6.73
C PHE A 647 6.14 9.49 -6.30
N LYS A 648 7.14 8.83 -5.72
CA LYS A 648 6.99 7.49 -5.14
C LYS A 648 5.91 7.49 -4.06
N GLU A 649 5.96 8.42 -3.10
CA GLU A 649 4.98 8.51 -2.02
C GLU A 649 3.57 8.81 -2.55
N MET A 650 3.45 9.72 -3.52
CA MET A 650 2.17 10.06 -4.14
C MET A 650 1.54 8.88 -4.89
N ILE A 651 2.34 8.13 -5.66
CA ILE A 651 1.88 6.94 -6.39
C ILE A 651 1.55 5.80 -5.41
N GLN A 652 2.40 5.55 -4.41
CA GLN A 652 2.19 4.49 -3.41
C GLN A 652 0.92 4.70 -2.60
N ASN A 653 0.69 5.92 -2.13
CA ASN A 653 -0.45 6.26 -1.27
C ASN A 653 -1.68 6.72 -2.06
N ARG A 654 -1.60 6.75 -3.40
CA ARG A 654 -2.66 7.21 -4.31
C ARG A 654 -3.19 8.60 -3.93
N MET A 655 -2.27 9.50 -3.65
CA MET A 655 -2.58 10.84 -3.15
C MET A 655 -3.19 11.68 -4.27
N GLU A 656 -4.27 12.37 -3.96
CA GLU A 656 -4.87 13.38 -4.83
C GLU A 656 -3.88 14.54 -5.06
N LEU A 657 -3.76 14.98 -6.31
CA LEU A 657 -2.84 16.03 -6.74
C LEU A 657 -3.37 17.40 -6.32
N SER A 658 -4.63 17.70 -6.63
CA SER A 658 -5.22 19.02 -6.40
C SER A 658 -4.27 20.14 -6.89
N GLU A 659 -3.90 21.10 -6.04
CA GLU A 659 -2.98 22.19 -6.38
C GLU A 659 -1.57 21.71 -6.79
N LYS A 660 -1.10 20.55 -6.31
CA LYS A 660 0.22 20.00 -6.69
C LYS A 660 0.30 19.64 -8.17
N ARG A 661 -0.83 19.48 -8.86
CA ARG A 661 -0.82 19.26 -10.31
C ARG A 661 -0.06 20.37 -11.04
N LEU A 662 -0.18 21.61 -10.58
CA LEU A 662 0.47 22.78 -11.19
C LEU A 662 2.00 22.79 -11.00
N SER A 663 2.51 22.10 -9.96
CA SER A 663 3.94 22.04 -9.69
C SER A 663 4.67 20.90 -10.42
N LEU A 664 3.96 19.95 -11.03
CA LEU A 664 4.59 18.82 -11.74
C LEU A 664 5.55 19.27 -12.87
N LEU A 665 5.28 20.42 -13.51
CA LEU A 665 6.13 21.01 -14.55
C LEU A 665 7.25 21.91 -14.00
N ARG A 666 7.21 22.28 -12.72
CA ARG A 666 8.08 23.29 -12.11
C ARG A 666 8.77 22.72 -10.87
N SER A 667 9.82 21.93 -11.08
CA SER A 667 10.73 21.53 -10.01
C SER A 667 11.70 22.68 -9.72
N GLY A 668 11.44 23.44 -8.64
CA GLY A 668 12.18 24.65 -8.28
C GLY A 668 13.35 24.46 -7.31
N LYS A 669 13.70 23.23 -6.92
CA LYS A 669 14.80 22.98 -5.96
C LYS A 669 16.03 22.43 -6.67
N ALA A 670 17.16 23.12 -6.51
CA ALA A 670 18.45 22.58 -6.92
C ALA A 670 18.78 21.33 -6.10
N PRO A 671 19.40 20.29 -6.69
CA PRO A 671 19.84 19.12 -5.95
C PRO A 671 20.87 19.51 -4.88
N GLU A 672 20.72 18.97 -3.67
CA GLU A 672 21.72 19.16 -2.61
C GLU A 672 23.05 18.49 -3.02
N PRO A 673 24.21 19.12 -2.74
CA PRO A 673 25.50 18.54 -3.05
C PRO A 673 25.79 17.30 -2.18
N ILE A 674 26.40 16.27 -2.79
CA ILE A 674 26.89 15.09 -2.07
C ILE A 674 28.08 15.52 -1.20
N LEU A 675 27.97 15.34 0.11
CA LEU A 675 29.04 15.59 1.07
C LEU A 675 29.66 14.27 1.52
N GLY A 676 30.98 14.13 1.36
CA GLY A 676 31.72 12.93 1.76
C GLY A 676 31.50 11.73 0.82
N LYS A 677 31.77 10.52 1.33
CA LYS A 677 31.61 9.26 0.57
C LYS A 677 30.14 9.05 0.20
N LEU A 678 29.85 8.66 -1.04
CA LEU A 678 28.50 8.33 -1.48
C LEU A 678 27.97 7.10 -0.71
N VAL A 679 26.81 7.24 -0.06
CA VAL A 679 26.15 6.15 0.69
C VAL A 679 24.86 5.70 -0.03
N CYS A 680 24.08 6.64 -0.56
CA CYS A 680 22.86 6.35 -1.30
C CYS A 680 22.99 6.77 -2.77
N SER A 681 23.28 5.81 -3.66
CA SER A 681 23.28 6.06 -5.11
C SER A 681 21.89 6.43 -5.64
N CYS A 682 20.81 5.91 -5.05
CA CYS A 682 19.45 6.20 -5.50
C CYS A 682 19.08 7.68 -5.41
N ASN A 683 19.44 8.33 -4.30
CA ASN A 683 19.05 9.72 -4.02
C ASN A 683 20.25 10.66 -3.94
N ASN A 684 21.44 10.21 -4.38
CA ASN A 684 22.68 10.98 -4.36
C ASN A 684 22.98 11.57 -2.97
N VAL A 685 22.99 10.72 -1.93
CA VAL A 685 23.25 11.13 -0.54
C VAL A 685 24.60 10.60 -0.08
N GLY A 686 25.47 11.49 0.40
CA GLY A 686 26.76 11.15 0.98
C GLY A 686 26.73 11.02 2.50
N GLU A 687 27.78 10.42 3.06
CA GLU A 687 27.99 10.23 4.50
C GLU A 687 27.94 11.57 5.25
N GLY A 688 28.53 12.63 4.69
CA GLY A 688 28.49 13.98 5.27
C GLY A 688 27.07 14.57 5.32
N ASN A 689 26.22 14.27 4.34
CA ASN A 689 24.81 14.70 4.36
C ASN A 689 24.07 14.02 5.52
N ILE A 690 24.32 12.72 5.73
CA ILE A 690 23.72 11.92 6.82
C ILE A 690 24.16 12.46 8.18
N ILE A 691 25.47 12.66 8.37
CA ILE A 691 26.02 13.20 9.63
C ILE A 691 25.44 14.60 9.93
N SER A 692 25.25 15.44 8.91
CA SER A 692 24.60 16.75 9.09
C SER A 692 23.19 16.60 9.67
N LYS A 693 22.39 15.66 9.17
CA LYS A 693 21.03 15.41 9.67
C LYS A 693 21.00 14.84 11.08
N ILE A 694 21.97 14.00 11.45
CA ILE A 694 22.12 13.51 12.83
C ILE A 694 22.40 14.68 13.78
N LYS A 695 23.28 15.61 13.39
CA LYS A 695 23.59 16.82 14.16
C LYS A 695 22.41 17.80 14.26
N GLU A 696 21.51 17.78 13.28
CA GLU A 696 20.25 18.53 13.30
C GLU A 696 19.17 17.89 14.22
N GLY A 697 19.46 16.74 14.85
CA GLY A 697 18.59 16.11 15.86
C GLY A 697 17.90 14.81 15.41
N CYS A 698 18.22 14.29 14.22
CA CYS A 698 17.65 13.02 13.75
C CYS A 698 18.37 11.82 14.39
N HIS A 699 17.84 11.31 15.50
CA HIS A 699 18.47 10.21 16.28
C HIS A 699 17.85 8.83 16.00
N GLY A 700 16.75 8.74 15.26
CA GLY A 700 16.15 7.48 14.83
C GLY A 700 16.44 7.14 13.36
N LEU A 701 16.64 5.86 13.02
CA LEU A 701 16.91 5.43 11.63
C LEU A 701 15.81 5.86 10.65
N VAL A 702 14.54 5.67 11.04
CA VAL A 702 13.39 6.01 10.19
C VAL A 702 13.32 7.52 9.95
N GLU A 703 13.51 8.30 11.01
CA GLU A 703 13.55 9.76 10.96
C GLU A 703 14.71 10.24 10.09
N LEU A 704 15.91 9.68 10.29
CA LEU A 704 17.11 10.01 9.52
C LEU A 704 16.95 9.68 8.03
N CYS A 705 16.37 8.52 7.70
CA CYS A 705 16.07 8.16 6.31
C CYS A 705 15.08 9.14 5.67
N LYS A 706 14.05 9.60 6.41
CA LYS A 706 13.11 10.62 5.92
C LYS A 706 13.79 11.98 5.73
N ALA A 707 14.62 12.42 6.67
CA ALA A 707 15.27 13.72 6.65
C ALA A 707 16.38 13.82 5.60
N SER A 708 17.17 12.75 5.41
CA SER A 708 18.27 12.71 4.45
C SER A 708 17.87 12.20 3.07
N GLY A 709 16.73 11.53 2.96
CA GLY A 709 16.32 10.79 1.76
C GLY A 709 17.10 9.47 1.55
N ALA A 710 18.16 9.18 2.30
CA ALA A 710 18.90 7.93 2.17
C ALA A 710 18.03 6.73 2.58
N GLY A 711 18.08 5.63 1.81
CA GLY A 711 17.28 4.43 2.09
C GLY A 711 15.82 4.49 1.65
N MET A 712 15.33 5.65 1.21
CA MET A 712 13.94 5.85 0.78
C MET A 712 13.70 5.45 -0.70
N GLY A 713 14.76 5.24 -1.48
CA GLY A 713 14.72 4.76 -2.87
C GLY A 713 14.48 3.26 -2.98
N CYS A 714 15.53 2.51 -3.35
CA CYS A 714 15.49 1.04 -3.42
C CYS A 714 15.72 0.33 -2.07
N GLY A 715 15.99 1.06 -0.99
CA GLY A 715 16.25 0.50 0.35
C GLY A 715 17.66 -0.03 0.59
N SER A 716 18.48 -0.20 -0.46
CA SER A 716 19.74 -0.94 -0.38
C SER A 716 20.77 -0.39 0.61
N CYS A 717 20.80 0.93 0.83
CA CYS A 717 21.75 1.61 1.71
C CYS A 717 21.28 1.74 3.17
N LYS A 718 20.05 1.35 3.52
CA LYS A 718 19.52 1.49 4.91
C LYS A 718 20.46 0.90 5.99
N PRO A 719 21.11 -0.25 5.81
CA PRO A 719 22.04 -0.78 6.81
C PRO A 719 23.31 0.07 6.98
N GLU A 720 23.84 0.65 5.90
CA GLU A 720 24.99 1.58 6.00
C GLU A 720 24.57 2.88 6.69
N VAL A 721 23.36 3.39 6.41
CA VAL A 721 22.79 4.54 7.13
C VAL A 721 22.66 4.23 8.63
N LYS A 722 22.20 3.03 9.00
CA LYS A 722 22.11 2.59 10.40
C LYS A 722 23.48 2.53 11.06
N ALA A 723 24.48 1.96 10.40
CA ALA A 723 25.83 1.89 10.93
C ALA A 723 26.44 3.29 11.17
N ILE A 724 26.19 4.25 10.25
CA ILE A 724 26.59 5.65 10.44
C ILE A 724 25.87 6.25 11.64
N LEU A 725 24.55 6.07 11.75
CA LEU A 725 23.77 6.57 12.88
C LEU A 725 24.29 6.03 14.22
N GLU A 726 24.46 4.70 14.33
CA GLU A 726 24.97 4.06 15.55
C GLU A 726 26.38 4.56 15.90
N ARG A 727 27.27 4.74 14.91
CA ARG A 727 28.62 5.27 15.13
C ARG A 727 28.60 6.71 15.64
N GLU A 728 27.82 7.59 15.02
CA GLU A 728 27.79 9.01 15.40
C GLU A 728 27.08 9.24 16.74
N LEU A 729 26.06 8.45 17.08
CA LEU A 729 25.39 8.51 18.39
C LEU A 729 26.28 8.04 19.55
N VAL A 730 27.33 7.26 19.27
CA VAL A 730 28.35 6.89 20.27
C VAL A 730 29.39 7.99 20.47
N ILE A 731 29.54 8.89 19.48
CA ILE A 731 30.51 10.00 19.49
C ILE A 731 29.88 11.30 20.04
N ALA A 732 28.57 11.45 19.93
CA ALA A 732 27.77 12.55 20.49
C ALA A 732 27.47 12.33 21.98
#